data_AF-A0A1L9VSH9-F1
#
_entry.id   AF-A0A1L9VSH9-F1
#
_cell.length_a   1.000
_cell.length_b   1.000
_cell.length_c   1.000
_cell.angle_alpha   90.00
_cell.angle_beta   90.00
_cell.angle_gamma   90.00
#
_symmetry.space_group_name_H-M   'P 1'
#
loop_
_entity.id
_entity.type
_entity.pdbx_description
1 polymer ?
#
loop_
_entity_poly.entity_id
_entity_poly.type
_entity_poly.pdbx_seq_one_letter_code
_entity_poly.pdbx_strand_id
1 'polypeptide(L)'
;MPDATNAEKQPRPMLRLRPEALNRPNQIRVSKHPRDGPWMPDASSLEGEARSAPHGDGPVGVTMEEYRASFKEKSARTLSTLKELKTAKRLNEVEIKSVVIMWPPVDMMRINGWTENEIESALEKYYVGAQLYLTPNNVASPMMIERFGADWGQNARGIYYRHHYSPSWVTLDWNLWIPSLDGIDWNHSSEASRRSRAETFLKHVLNNERWRKSEYAWEADAWTDVFGQMRNDPSLAVDKHEYNAIKMKRDPVSCKLAGEPKLIKRIPDATFGLATFKPADYQSALAEWDLDQDRLQALLLHRHCGLISDPHWGGTDLAFPFAVYEAKGWSGDAREARRQGCSAGAAYLDMLDSLARKPGKVGEKNRVYQSAGARNNQVFVFTSFGAHWHILVGYKRPRQEREYAGHEGFTESVYVFQRLWSGRVVTIRKAWELLSLLDQIHLWGVTDFRSSIIQCLKQWHEFSRMCYANDVRFLIRVLKKDRFTHDGKEYLLQPAASLQLADWTKHVTNEAREKLQKRAIFHFQESFRRDFPALSHSWPKSVTCLLDDCGPEGNPGYLLLSKEEMAEHYREIHGQNDEQIASLEHRWDMEESVNGSSNNTLQIHEIHQLQKRKRERPGSGEHGSCTKRFKSLIVEDIGNIYDDCFIDLTEN
;
A
#
# COMPACT_ATOMS: atom_id res chain seq x y z
N MET A 1 -52.11 15.99 -17.70
CA MET A 1 -53.47 16.39 -17.24
C MET A 1 -54.00 15.43 -16.16
N PRO A 2 -53.66 15.65 -14.88
CA PRO A 2 -52.44 16.26 -14.36
C PRO A 2 -51.47 15.13 -13.91
N ASP A 3 -50.23 15.07 -14.37
CA ASP A 3 -49.08 15.93 -14.05
C ASP A 3 -48.47 15.60 -12.67
N ALA A 4 -47.28 14.98 -12.71
CA ALA A 4 -46.48 14.63 -11.55
C ALA A 4 -45.17 15.43 -11.55
N THR A 5 -44.91 16.20 -10.50
CA THR A 5 -43.70 17.02 -10.32
C THR A 5 -43.26 17.05 -8.85
N ASN A 6 -42.03 17.52 -8.62
CA ASN A 6 -41.40 17.75 -7.32
C ASN A 6 -41.00 16.50 -6.51
N ALA A 7 -40.15 15.66 -7.13
CA ALA A 7 -39.02 15.11 -6.39
C ALA A 7 -37.93 16.21 -6.30
N GLU A 8 -37.70 16.78 -5.11
CA GLU A 8 -36.67 17.80 -4.93
C GLU A 8 -35.26 17.22 -5.13
N LYS A 9 -34.52 17.75 -6.11
CA LYS A 9 -33.10 17.43 -6.29
C LYS A 9 -32.31 18.06 -5.14
N GLN A 10 -31.81 17.25 -4.22
CA GLN A 10 -30.86 17.72 -3.22
C GLN A 10 -29.64 18.39 -3.90
N PRO A 11 -29.21 19.58 -3.48
CA PRO A 11 -28.06 20.25 -4.08
C PRO A 11 -26.77 19.50 -3.71
N ARG A 12 -25.99 19.10 -4.73
CA ARG A 12 -24.65 18.56 -4.50
C ARG A 12 -23.79 19.62 -3.79
N PRO A 13 -23.07 19.29 -2.70
CA PRO A 13 -22.25 20.25 -1.98
C PRO A 13 -21.05 20.68 -2.84
N MET A 14 -21.11 21.87 -3.43
CA MET A 14 -19.99 22.45 -4.18
C MET A 14 -18.90 22.96 -3.23
N LEU A 15 -17.95 22.11 -2.89
CA LEU A 15 -16.68 22.54 -2.32
C LEU A 15 -15.92 23.39 -3.36
N ARG A 16 -15.71 24.66 -3.05
CA ARG A 16 -14.92 25.56 -3.90
C ARG A 16 -13.44 25.24 -3.72
N LEU A 17 -12.83 24.65 -4.76
CA LEU A 17 -11.38 24.63 -4.90
C LEU A 17 -10.82 26.05 -4.76
N ARG A 18 -9.70 26.21 -4.06
CA ARG A 18 -9.00 27.50 -4.01
C ARG A 18 -8.47 27.85 -5.41
N PRO A 19 -8.58 29.11 -5.86
CA PRO A 19 -7.72 29.62 -6.92
C PRO A 19 -6.25 29.47 -6.52
N GLU A 20 -5.37 29.29 -7.50
CA GLU A 20 -3.93 29.20 -7.28
C GLU A 20 -3.41 30.44 -6.53
N ALA A 21 -2.55 30.24 -5.54
CA ALA A 21 -2.08 31.32 -4.69
C ALA A 21 -1.11 32.24 -5.47
N LEU A 22 -1.54 33.46 -5.79
CA LEU A 22 -0.66 34.46 -6.40
C LEU A 22 0.60 34.68 -5.53
N ASN A 23 1.77 34.55 -6.17
CA ASN A 23 3.06 34.78 -5.54
C ASN A 23 3.19 36.18 -4.92
N ARG A 24 3.07 36.27 -3.59
CA ARG A 24 3.58 37.39 -2.79
C ARG A 24 4.23 36.86 -1.50
N PRO A 25 5.49 37.24 -1.19
CA PRO A 25 6.18 36.78 0.00
C PRO A 25 5.69 37.54 1.24
N ASN A 26 4.60 37.07 1.84
CA ASN A 26 4.20 37.54 3.17
C ASN A 26 5.26 37.07 4.19
N GLN A 27 6.03 38.02 4.72
CA GLN A 27 6.95 37.77 5.84
C GLN A 27 6.14 37.29 7.06
N ILE A 28 6.23 36.00 7.35
CA ILE A 28 5.61 35.41 8.54
C ILE A 28 6.27 36.07 9.76
N ARG A 29 5.47 36.76 10.58
CA ARG A 29 5.91 37.24 11.90
C ARG A 29 6.20 36.02 12.78
N VAL A 30 7.46 35.61 12.82
CA VAL A 30 7.95 34.60 13.76
C VAL A 30 7.73 35.13 15.18
N SER A 31 6.77 34.55 15.90
CA SER A 31 6.58 34.83 17.32
C SER A 31 7.79 34.29 18.09
N LYS A 32 8.36 35.11 18.98
CA LYS A 32 9.44 34.68 19.86
C LYS A 32 8.86 33.73 20.92
N HIS A 33 8.94 32.44 20.64
CA HIS A 33 8.47 31.29 21.43
C HIS A 33 6.96 31.23 21.72
N PRO A 34 6.20 30.40 20.98
CA PRO A 34 5.13 29.62 21.58
C PRO A 34 5.72 28.80 22.75
N ARG A 35 5.04 28.72 23.89
CA ARG A 35 5.51 27.92 25.03
C ARG A 35 5.25 26.41 24.87
N ASP A 36 4.39 26.04 23.92
CA ASP A 36 3.99 24.66 23.62
C ASP A 36 4.80 24.08 22.46
N GLY A 37 6.12 24.26 22.53
CA GLY A 37 7.12 23.49 21.77
C GLY A 37 7.16 22.02 22.22
N PRO A 38 7.96 21.17 21.57
CA PRO A 38 7.71 19.74 21.64
C PRO A 38 8.12 19.04 22.94
N TRP A 39 7.23 18.16 23.43
CA TRP A 39 7.51 17.20 24.52
C TRP A 39 8.48 16.06 24.14
N MET A 40 9.01 16.10 22.91
CA MET A 40 10.03 15.21 22.32
C MET A 40 10.96 16.09 21.47
N PRO A 41 12.19 16.38 21.91
CA PRO A 41 13.02 17.42 21.29
C PRO A 41 13.25 17.24 19.78
N ASP A 42 13.46 18.34 19.04
CA ASP A 42 13.86 18.29 17.62
C ASP A 42 15.19 17.53 17.50
N ALA A 43 15.39 16.79 16.42
CA ALA A 43 16.66 16.11 16.16
C ALA A 43 17.85 17.08 16.00
N SER A 44 17.62 18.40 15.82
CA SER A 44 18.66 19.45 15.93
C SER A 44 19.18 19.64 17.36
N SER A 45 18.38 19.32 18.39
CA SER A 45 18.83 19.37 19.78
C SER A 45 19.62 18.14 20.25
N LEU A 46 19.86 17.18 19.35
CA LEU A 46 20.85 16.10 19.53
C LEU A 46 22.29 16.57 19.26
N GLU A 47 22.49 17.84 18.88
CA GLU A 47 23.78 18.52 18.69
C GLU A 47 24.54 18.73 20.02
N GLY A 48 24.88 17.62 20.68
CA GLY A 48 25.68 17.56 21.91
C GLY A 48 26.08 16.13 22.28
N GLU A 49 25.15 15.18 22.22
CA GLU A 49 25.40 13.78 22.58
C GLU A 49 26.20 13.01 21.51
N ALA A 50 26.06 13.39 20.24
CA ALA A 50 26.62 12.65 19.10
C ALA A 50 28.17 12.65 18.98
N ARG A 51 28.90 13.39 19.84
CA ARG A 51 30.35 13.62 19.70
C ARG A 51 31.22 13.07 20.83
N SER A 52 30.65 12.42 21.86
CA SER A 52 31.39 12.10 23.10
C SER A 52 31.20 10.67 23.64
N ALA A 53 30.41 9.82 22.99
CA ALA A 53 30.34 8.39 23.30
C ALA A 53 31.39 7.62 22.48
N PRO A 54 32.33 6.86 23.09
CA PRO A 54 33.23 6.00 22.34
C PRO A 54 32.47 4.87 21.63
N HIS A 55 33.11 4.26 20.62
CA HIS A 55 32.67 3.00 20.00
C HIS A 55 32.87 1.82 20.98
N GLY A 56 32.08 1.79 22.04
CA GLY A 56 31.91 0.61 22.88
C GLY A 56 30.67 -0.15 22.41
N ASP A 57 30.86 -1.41 22.03
CA ASP A 57 29.72 -2.30 21.78
C ASP A 57 28.84 -2.39 23.02
N GLY A 58 27.53 -2.31 22.79
CA GLY A 58 26.55 -2.64 23.82
C GLY A 58 26.61 -4.14 24.17
N PRO A 59 25.92 -4.57 25.23
CA PRO A 59 25.75 -5.98 25.57
C PRO A 59 24.81 -6.67 24.56
N VAL A 60 25.27 -6.83 23.32
CA VAL A 60 24.56 -7.51 22.22
C VAL A 60 24.50 -9.01 22.54
N GLY A 61 23.34 -9.63 22.36
CA GLY A 61 23.14 -11.06 22.61
C GLY A 61 23.03 -11.45 24.09
N VAL A 62 23.18 -10.51 25.03
CA VAL A 62 22.95 -10.74 26.47
C VAL A 62 21.46 -10.81 26.76
N THR A 63 21.03 -11.74 27.61
CA THR A 63 19.63 -11.86 28.02
C THR A 63 19.22 -10.76 28.99
N MET A 64 17.91 -10.49 29.09
CA MET A 64 17.39 -9.57 30.11
C MET A 64 17.68 -10.03 31.55
N GLU A 65 17.89 -11.33 31.79
CA GLU A 65 18.11 -11.87 33.14
C GLU A 65 19.55 -11.66 33.59
N GLU A 66 20.52 -11.95 32.71
CA GLU A 66 21.93 -11.59 32.90
C GLU A 66 22.10 -10.07 33.03
N TYR A 67 21.40 -9.29 32.19
CA TYR A 67 21.45 -7.83 32.25
C TYR A 67 20.85 -7.29 33.56
N ARG A 68 19.73 -7.83 34.05
CA ARG A 68 19.18 -7.51 35.39
C ARG A 68 20.17 -7.83 36.51
N ALA A 69 20.85 -8.99 36.45
CA ALA A 69 21.83 -9.38 37.46
C ALA A 69 23.03 -8.42 37.50
N SER A 70 23.65 -8.16 36.35
CA SER A 70 24.75 -7.19 36.19
C SER A 70 24.36 -5.77 36.61
N PHE A 71 23.17 -5.31 36.20
CA PHE A 71 22.66 -3.99 36.57
C PHE A 71 22.40 -3.87 38.09
N LYS A 72 21.89 -4.93 38.74
CA LYS A 72 21.68 -4.97 40.20
C LYS A 72 23.01 -4.84 40.96
N GLU A 73 24.04 -5.55 40.51
CA GLU A 73 25.38 -5.46 41.12
C GLU A 73 25.98 -4.05 40.92
N LYS A 74 25.96 -3.54 39.69
CA LYS A 74 26.43 -2.18 39.38
C LYS A 74 25.73 -1.12 40.24
N SER A 75 24.40 -1.25 40.37
CA SER A 75 23.59 -0.36 41.22
C SER A 75 23.98 -0.43 42.69
N ALA A 76 24.22 -1.64 43.23
CA ALA A 76 24.67 -1.81 44.61
C ALA A 76 26.04 -1.16 44.86
N ARG A 77 27.00 -1.35 43.94
CA ARG A 77 28.32 -0.69 43.98
C ARG A 77 28.16 0.85 43.98
N THR A 78 27.41 1.41 43.03
CA THR A 78 27.14 2.86 42.95
C THR A 78 26.46 3.42 44.20
N LEU A 79 25.51 2.68 44.81
CA LEU A 79 24.85 3.08 46.05
C LEU A 79 25.79 3.03 47.28
N SER A 80 26.85 2.22 47.25
CA SER A 80 27.91 2.29 48.27
C SER A 80 28.71 3.57 48.13
N THR A 81 29.26 3.84 46.94
CA THR A 81 30.05 5.05 46.65
C THR A 81 29.27 6.34 46.95
N LEU A 82 27.97 6.39 46.67
CA LEU A 82 27.12 7.53 47.03
C LEU A 82 26.93 7.70 48.55
N LYS A 83 26.90 6.61 49.34
CA LYS A 83 26.89 6.68 50.81
C LYS A 83 28.24 7.14 51.37
N GLU A 84 29.33 6.67 50.78
CA GLU A 84 30.71 7.05 51.14
C GLU A 84 30.92 8.56 50.88
N LEU A 85 30.59 9.05 49.68
CA LEU A 85 30.63 10.47 49.32
C LEU A 85 29.71 11.31 50.21
N LYS A 86 28.50 10.83 50.53
CA LYS A 86 27.59 11.51 51.48
C LYS A 86 28.19 11.62 52.88
N THR A 87 28.81 10.55 53.37
CA THR A 87 29.47 10.52 54.70
C THR A 87 30.67 11.46 54.74
N ALA A 88 31.45 11.49 53.66
CA ALA A 88 32.57 12.42 53.49
C ALA A 88 32.17 13.87 53.16
N LYS A 89 30.86 14.18 53.06
CA LYS A 89 30.30 15.48 52.62
C LYS A 89 30.71 15.91 51.20
N ARG A 90 31.15 14.98 50.35
CA ARG A 90 31.66 15.18 48.97
C ARG A 90 30.60 15.00 47.87
N LEU A 91 29.32 15.20 48.18
CA LEU A 91 28.23 15.05 47.19
C LEU A 91 28.27 16.12 46.08
N ASN A 92 28.99 17.22 46.28
CA ASN A 92 29.30 18.22 45.25
C ASN A 92 30.21 17.69 44.13
N GLU A 93 30.80 16.50 44.28
CA GLU A 93 31.58 15.81 43.24
C GLU A 93 30.71 14.90 42.35
N VAL A 94 29.40 14.79 42.63
CA VAL A 94 28.48 13.93 41.86
C VAL A 94 27.89 14.70 40.68
N GLU A 95 28.38 14.39 39.48
CA GLU A 95 27.82 14.88 38.21
C GLU A 95 26.50 14.15 37.87
N ILE A 96 25.39 14.89 37.77
CA ILE A 96 24.11 14.37 37.29
C ILE A 96 24.07 14.45 35.76
N LYS A 97 24.37 13.33 35.09
CA LYS A 97 24.45 13.27 33.62
C LYS A 97 23.09 13.35 32.90
N SER A 98 22.03 12.82 33.51
CA SER A 98 20.67 12.92 32.98
C SER A 98 19.62 12.68 34.06
N VAL A 99 18.40 13.17 33.80
CA VAL A 99 17.20 12.91 34.61
C VAL A 99 16.10 12.47 33.66
N VAL A 100 15.39 11.39 34.00
CA VAL A 100 14.35 10.80 33.13
C VAL A 100 13.00 10.82 33.84
N ILE A 101 12.04 11.57 33.27
CA ILE A 101 10.67 11.63 33.77
C ILE A 101 9.88 10.47 33.14
N MET A 102 9.15 9.70 33.96
CA MET A 102 8.31 8.59 33.53
C MET A 102 6.84 8.84 33.91
N TRP A 103 5.99 9.06 32.92
CA TRP A 103 4.54 9.18 33.15
C TRP A 103 3.93 7.80 33.44
N PRO A 104 3.12 7.65 34.51
CA PRO A 104 2.46 6.38 34.84
C PRO A 104 1.49 5.94 33.74
N PRO A 105 1.25 4.63 33.56
CA PRO A 105 0.15 4.17 32.73
C PRO A 105 -1.19 4.70 33.25
N VAL A 106 -2.06 5.15 32.35
CA VAL A 106 -3.40 5.61 32.69
C VAL A 106 -4.36 4.43 32.59
N ASP A 107 -4.74 3.89 33.74
CA ASP A 107 -5.83 2.90 33.85
C ASP A 107 -7.16 3.66 33.97
N MET A 108 -7.94 3.69 32.90
CA MET A 108 -9.22 4.42 32.85
C MET A 108 -10.29 3.82 33.78
N MET A 109 -10.06 2.64 34.36
CA MET A 109 -10.91 2.08 35.42
C MET A 109 -10.65 2.71 36.81
N ARG A 110 -9.61 3.55 36.96
CA ARG A 110 -9.15 4.13 38.24
C ARG A 110 -9.21 5.66 38.32
N ILE A 111 -9.64 6.34 37.26
CA ILE A 111 -9.72 7.82 37.16
C ILE A 111 -10.86 8.46 37.97
N ASN A 112 -11.44 7.74 38.95
CA ASN A 112 -12.54 8.26 39.76
C ASN A 112 -12.13 9.55 40.49
N GLY A 113 -12.85 10.64 40.24
CA GLY A 113 -12.58 11.96 40.82
C GLY A 113 -11.58 12.82 40.05
N TRP A 114 -11.03 12.34 38.93
CA TRP A 114 -10.23 13.16 38.03
C TRP A 114 -11.13 14.02 37.14
N THR A 115 -10.69 15.22 36.79
CA THR A 115 -11.34 16.05 35.76
C THR A 115 -10.95 15.59 34.35
N GLU A 116 -11.80 15.92 33.37
CA GLU A 116 -11.56 15.60 31.95
C GLU A 116 -10.20 16.13 31.45
N ASN A 117 -9.78 17.31 31.92
CA ASN A 117 -8.49 17.91 31.60
C ASN A 117 -7.30 17.14 32.20
N GLU A 118 -7.45 16.55 33.39
CA GLU A 118 -6.41 15.72 34.01
C GLU A 118 -6.28 14.36 33.31
N ILE A 119 -7.42 13.76 32.94
CA ILE A 119 -7.49 12.53 32.14
C ILE A 119 -6.79 12.76 30.79
N GLU A 120 -7.18 13.78 30.04
CA GLU A 120 -6.59 14.12 28.74
C GLU A 120 -5.09 14.47 28.87
N SER A 121 -4.70 15.27 29.87
CA SER A 121 -3.29 15.61 30.09
C SER A 121 -2.43 14.40 30.44
N ALA A 122 -2.94 13.47 31.25
CA ALA A 122 -2.22 12.25 31.61
C ALA A 122 -2.14 11.27 30.42
N LEU A 123 -3.22 11.14 29.64
CA LEU A 123 -3.25 10.31 28.44
C LEU A 123 -2.24 10.81 27.41
N GLU A 124 -2.20 12.11 27.10
CA GLU A 124 -1.23 12.65 26.16
C GLU A 124 0.22 12.46 26.62
N LYS A 125 0.51 12.74 27.90
CA LYS A 125 1.84 12.52 28.49
C LYS A 125 2.28 11.05 28.42
N TYR A 126 1.37 10.12 28.66
CA TYR A 126 1.65 8.70 28.59
C TYR A 126 1.74 8.17 27.15
N TYR A 127 0.87 8.65 26.25
CA TYR A 127 0.83 8.28 24.82
C TYR A 127 2.10 8.73 24.07
N VAL A 128 2.74 9.84 24.47
CA VAL A 128 4.07 10.23 23.97
C VAL A 128 5.12 9.16 24.32
N GLY A 129 5.07 8.59 25.52
CA GLY A 129 6.05 7.61 26.01
C GLY A 129 7.28 8.27 26.66
N ALA A 130 8.46 7.68 26.49
CA ALA A 130 9.71 8.24 26.99
C ALA A 130 10.16 9.43 26.12
N GLN A 131 10.63 10.50 26.76
CA GLN A 131 11.15 11.71 26.09
C GLN A 131 12.53 11.52 25.42
N LEU A 132 13.07 10.31 25.45
CA LEU A 132 14.40 9.97 24.96
C LEU A 132 14.30 9.00 23.77
N TYR A 133 14.98 9.37 22.68
CA TYR A 133 15.23 8.47 21.55
C TYR A 133 16.20 7.35 21.94
N LEU A 134 16.22 6.28 21.12
CA LEU A 134 17.24 5.25 21.26
C LEU A 134 18.57 5.78 20.70
N THR A 135 19.54 6.06 21.58
CA THR A 135 20.90 6.41 21.17
C THR A 135 21.78 5.16 21.19
N PRO A 136 22.59 4.87 20.15
CA PRO A 136 23.16 3.53 19.93
C PRO A 136 24.02 2.94 21.07
N ASN A 137 24.62 3.79 21.91
CA ASN A 137 25.60 3.37 22.92
C ASN A 137 25.13 3.62 24.37
N ASN A 138 23.86 4.01 24.57
CA ASN A 138 23.30 4.28 25.91
C ASN A 138 22.26 3.23 26.30
N VAL A 139 22.69 2.21 27.05
CA VAL A 139 21.80 1.14 27.54
C VAL A 139 21.11 1.60 28.83
N ALA A 140 19.80 1.84 28.74
CA ALA A 140 18.97 2.21 29.89
C ALA A 140 18.79 1.06 30.90
N SER A 141 18.29 1.37 32.09
CA SER A 141 18.04 0.35 33.13
C SER A 141 17.01 -0.71 32.70
N PRO A 142 17.03 -1.93 33.28
CA PRO A 142 16.10 -3.00 32.90
C PRO A 142 14.62 -2.56 32.94
N MET A 143 14.22 -1.84 33.99
CA MET A 143 12.88 -1.26 34.14
C MET A 143 12.49 -0.31 33.00
N MET A 144 13.45 0.47 32.47
CA MET A 144 13.22 1.36 31.33
C MET A 144 13.09 0.57 30.03
N ILE A 145 13.93 -0.45 29.82
CA ILE A 145 13.87 -1.35 28.65
C ILE A 145 12.54 -2.12 28.62
N GLU A 146 12.10 -2.64 29.77
CA GLU A 146 10.83 -3.35 29.93
C GLU A 146 9.62 -2.44 29.62
N ARG A 147 9.69 -1.15 30.00
CA ARG A 147 8.58 -0.20 29.86
C ARG A 147 8.54 0.54 28.52
N PHE A 148 9.69 0.80 27.89
CA PHE A 148 9.83 1.65 26.71
C PHE A 148 10.61 1.01 25.55
N GLY A 149 11.25 -0.16 25.75
CA GLY A 149 12.00 -0.85 24.70
C GLY A 149 11.17 -1.25 23.47
N ALA A 150 9.83 -1.31 23.60
CA ALA A 150 8.92 -1.48 22.47
C ALA A 150 8.90 -0.22 21.57
N ASP A 151 8.83 0.97 22.17
CA ASP A 151 8.88 2.25 21.47
C ASP A 151 10.31 2.53 20.93
N TRP A 152 11.35 2.16 21.68
CA TRP A 152 12.74 2.26 21.20
C TRP A 152 13.06 1.29 20.05
N GLY A 153 12.46 0.10 20.05
CA GLY A 153 12.51 -0.81 18.90
C GLY A 153 11.81 -0.26 17.65
N GLN A 154 10.87 0.69 17.80
CA GLN A 154 10.33 1.44 16.66
C GLN A 154 11.29 2.53 16.16
N ASN A 155 11.97 3.24 17.06
CA ASN A 155 13.02 4.20 16.70
C ASN A 155 14.15 3.53 15.88
N ALA A 156 14.55 2.30 16.24
CA ALA A 156 15.51 1.50 15.48
C ALA A 156 15.00 1.17 14.05
N ARG A 157 13.70 0.89 13.91
CA ARG A 157 13.00 0.74 12.60
C ARG A 157 12.70 2.07 11.91
N GLY A 158 13.09 3.20 12.51
CA GLY A 158 12.84 4.54 11.98
C GLY A 158 11.40 5.01 12.08
N ILE A 159 10.53 4.25 12.76
CA ILE A 159 9.15 4.66 13.02
C ILE A 159 9.17 5.67 14.17
N TYR A 160 8.88 6.93 13.85
CA TYR A 160 9.00 8.06 14.76
C TYR A 160 7.64 8.74 14.98
N TYR A 161 7.25 8.87 16.25
CA TYR A 161 6.09 9.65 16.66
C TYR A 161 6.48 11.09 16.99
N ARG A 162 5.72 12.08 16.49
CA ARG A 162 5.79 13.50 16.86
C ARG A 162 4.43 13.95 17.37
N HIS A 163 4.41 14.36 18.64
CA HIS A 163 3.22 14.74 19.40
C HIS A 163 2.48 16.02 18.92
N HIS A 164 2.94 16.71 17.88
CA HIS A 164 2.16 17.67 17.12
C HIS A 164 2.70 17.75 15.70
N TYR A 165 1.91 18.29 14.77
CA TYR A 165 2.32 18.58 13.41
C TYR A 165 3.04 19.93 13.33
N SER A 166 4.22 19.94 12.70
CA SER A 166 4.85 21.16 12.21
C SER A 166 5.28 21.00 10.76
N PRO A 167 4.92 21.95 9.87
CA PRO A 167 5.51 22.07 8.54
C PRO A 167 7.05 22.16 8.57
N SER A 168 7.65 22.70 9.65
CA SER A 168 9.11 22.82 9.79
C SER A 168 9.86 21.50 9.99
N TRP A 169 9.14 20.39 10.28
CA TRP A 169 9.73 19.05 10.40
C TRP A 169 9.49 18.19 9.17
N VAL A 170 8.55 18.59 8.32
CA VAL A 170 8.46 18.07 6.95
C VAL A 170 9.73 18.52 6.23
N THR A 171 10.49 17.57 5.69
CA THR A 171 11.66 17.88 4.87
C THR A 171 11.21 18.66 3.64
N LEU A 172 11.85 19.79 3.33
CA LEU A 172 11.41 20.83 2.37
C LEU A 172 10.90 20.32 1.00
N ASP A 173 11.33 19.13 0.60
CA ASP A 173 10.92 18.43 -0.61
C ASP A 173 9.49 17.81 -0.57
N TRP A 174 8.93 17.55 0.60
CA TRP A 174 7.64 16.87 0.78
C TRP A 174 6.50 17.87 0.95
N ASN A 175 5.44 17.71 0.15
CA ASN A 175 4.20 18.46 0.28
C ASN A 175 3.09 17.53 0.79
N LEU A 176 2.76 17.62 2.08
CA LEU A 176 1.73 16.79 2.72
C LEU A 176 0.39 17.54 2.71
N TRP A 177 -0.68 16.84 2.32
CA TRP A 177 -2.04 17.36 2.44
C TRP A 177 -2.58 17.14 3.86
N ILE A 178 -3.10 18.19 4.48
CA ILE A 178 -3.52 18.19 5.89
C ILE A 178 -4.97 18.70 6.00
N PRO A 179 -5.92 17.95 6.61
CA PRO A 179 -7.25 18.44 6.93
C PRO A 179 -7.19 19.53 8.02
N SER A 180 -8.08 20.51 7.97
CA SER A 180 -8.16 21.56 9.01
C SER A 180 -9.60 21.90 9.41
N LEU A 181 -9.74 22.50 10.59
CA LEU A 181 -10.99 23.12 11.07
C LEU A 181 -11.07 24.61 10.68
N ASP A 182 -10.01 25.18 10.13
CA ASP A 182 -9.92 26.60 9.75
C ASP A 182 -10.99 26.98 8.72
N GLY A 183 -11.83 27.96 9.07
CA GLY A 183 -12.91 28.44 8.19
C GLY A 183 -14.19 27.61 8.22
N ILE A 184 -14.27 26.54 9.02
CA ILE A 184 -15.51 25.77 9.20
C ILE A 184 -16.29 26.32 10.40
N ASP A 185 -17.35 27.10 10.14
CA ASP A 185 -18.26 27.57 11.21
C ASP A 185 -19.21 26.45 11.68
N TRP A 186 -18.97 26.01 12.92
CA TRP A 186 -19.81 25.15 13.74
C TRP A 186 -21.32 25.42 13.65
N ASN A 187 -21.71 26.69 13.63
CA ASN A 187 -23.12 27.09 13.73
C ASN A 187 -23.82 27.11 12.37
N HIS A 188 -23.04 27.12 11.27
CA HIS A 188 -23.55 27.23 9.91
C HIS A 188 -24.52 26.11 9.55
N SER A 189 -25.52 26.42 8.73
CA SER A 189 -26.62 25.50 8.41
C SER A 189 -26.16 24.21 7.72
N SER A 190 -25.11 24.27 6.90
CA SER A 190 -24.50 23.09 6.27
C SER A 190 -23.98 22.05 7.28
N GLU A 191 -23.58 22.49 8.47
CA GLU A 191 -23.02 21.63 9.51
C GLU A 191 -24.08 20.89 10.32
N ALA A 192 -25.38 21.10 10.06
CA ALA A 192 -26.46 20.43 10.80
C ALA A 192 -26.39 18.89 10.72
N SER A 193 -26.07 18.33 9.54
CA SER A 193 -25.92 16.87 9.36
C SER A 193 -24.73 16.32 10.15
N ARG A 194 -23.57 16.99 10.11
CA ARG A 194 -22.38 16.59 10.87
C ARG A 194 -22.59 16.74 12.39
N ARG A 195 -23.36 17.75 12.82
CA ARG A 195 -23.79 17.91 14.22
C ARG A 195 -24.66 16.75 14.69
N SER A 196 -25.64 16.31 13.90
CA SER A 196 -26.49 15.15 14.24
C SER A 196 -25.70 13.82 14.29
N ARG A 197 -24.72 13.62 13.38
CA ARG A 197 -23.74 12.52 13.49
C ARG A 197 -22.93 12.61 14.78
N ALA A 198 -22.43 13.80 15.13
CA ALA A 198 -21.65 14.03 16.33
C ALA A 198 -22.44 13.82 17.63
N GLU A 199 -23.73 14.12 17.65
CA GLU A 199 -24.65 13.83 18.77
C GLU A 199 -24.86 12.32 18.95
N THR A 200 -25.06 11.60 17.85
CA THR A 200 -25.20 10.13 17.83
C THR A 200 -23.92 9.46 18.33
N PHE A 201 -22.77 9.85 17.78
CA PHE A 201 -21.46 9.36 18.19
C PHE A 201 -21.20 9.62 19.68
N LEU A 202 -21.40 10.86 20.16
CA LEU A 202 -21.25 11.20 21.58
C LEU A 202 -22.15 10.32 22.46
N LYS A 203 -23.40 10.08 22.05
CA LYS A 203 -24.34 9.23 22.79
C LYS A 203 -23.84 7.80 22.89
N HIS A 204 -23.24 7.22 21.86
CA HIS A 204 -22.64 5.89 21.94
C HIS A 204 -21.37 5.89 22.81
N VAL A 205 -20.46 6.85 22.60
CA VAL A 205 -19.25 7.05 23.41
C VAL A 205 -19.59 7.13 24.91
N LEU A 206 -20.50 8.02 25.32
CA LEU A 206 -20.90 8.18 26.72
C LEU A 206 -21.63 6.94 27.29
N ASN A 207 -22.38 6.21 26.47
CA ASN A 207 -22.96 4.93 26.90
C ASN A 207 -21.87 3.87 27.11
N ASN A 208 -20.84 3.83 26.27
CA ASN A 208 -19.73 2.90 26.42
C ASN A 208 -18.97 3.20 27.73
N GLU A 209 -18.71 4.48 28.01
CA GLU A 209 -18.10 4.95 29.28
C GLU A 209 -18.95 4.66 30.51
N ARG A 210 -20.28 4.83 30.41
CA ARG A 210 -21.20 4.52 31.50
C ARG A 210 -21.31 3.03 31.81
N TRP A 211 -21.34 2.18 30.78
CA TRP A 211 -21.66 0.76 30.91
C TRP A 211 -20.45 -0.18 30.86
N ARG A 212 -19.22 0.36 30.73
CA ARG A 212 -17.98 -0.42 30.68
C ARG A 212 -17.99 -1.47 29.57
N LYS A 213 -18.50 -1.08 28.39
CA LYS A 213 -18.54 -1.94 27.20
C LYS A 213 -17.12 -2.42 26.80
N SER A 214 -17.06 -3.59 26.17
CA SER A 214 -15.82 -4.19 25.67
C SER A 214 -15.19 -3.43 24.50
N GLU A 215 -13.91 -3.70 24.23
CA GLU A 215 -13.14 -3.16 23.09
C GLU A 215 -13.86 -3.39 21.74
N TYR A 216 -14.43 -4.58 21.54
CA TYR A 216 -15.24 -4.91 20.35
C TYR A 216 -16.46 -3.99 20.15
N ALA A 217 -17.13 -3.55 21.22
CA ALA A 217 -18.28 -2.67 21.10
C ALA A 217 -17.87 -1.21 20.85
N TRP A 218 -16.74 -0.77 21.42
CA TRP A 218 -16.11 0.50 21.05
C TRP A 218 -15.74 0.56 19.57
N GLU A 219 -15.22 -0.55 19.06
CA GLU A 219 -14.86 -0.73 17.67
C GLU A 219 -16.09 -0.72 16.76
N ALA A 220 -17.13 -1.49 17.07
CA ALA A 220 -18.37 -1.54 16.28
C ALA A 220 -19.12 -0.19 16.21
N ASP A 221 -19.13 0.56 17.31
CA ASP A 221 -19.68 1.92 17.34
C ASP A 221 -18.80 2.86 16.47
N ALA A 222 -17.48 2.74 16.49
CA ALA A 222 -16.58 3.50 15.61
C ALA A 222 -16.74 3.18 14.11
N TRP A 223 -16.87 1.90 13.75
CA TRP A 223 -17.18 1.45 12.37
C TRP A 223 -18.45 2.10 11.81
N THR A 224 -19.40 2.43 12.68
CA THR A 224 -20.72 2.95 12.31
C THR A 224 -20.75 4.48 12.33
N ASP A 225 -20.39 5.10 13.46
CA ASP A 225 -20.53 6.54 13.68
C ASP A 225 -19.39 7.36 13.07
N VAL A 226 -18.16 6.85 13.17
CA VAL A 226 -16.91 7.55 12.84
C VAL A 226 -16.50 7.26 11.40
N PHE A 227 -16.47 5.98 11.03
CA PHE A 227 -16.00 5.52 9.74
C PHE A 227 -17.11 5.16 8.74
N GLY A 228 -18.38 5.25 9.14
CA GLY A 228 -19.51 4.81 8.32
C GLY A 228 -19.62 5.49 6.94
N GLN A 229 -19.11 6.71 6.76
CA GLN A 229 -19.05 7.34 5.44
C GLN A 229 -17.98 6.74 4.53
N MET A 230 -16.77 6.48 5.04
CA MET A 230 -15.71 5.79 4.29
C MET A 230 -16.09 4.34 3.97
N ARG A 231 -16.67 3.63 4.94
CA ARG A 231 -17.08 2.22 4.82
C ARG A 231 -18.19 1.99 3.79
N ASN A 232 -19.07 2.98 3.61
CA ASN A 232 -20.21 2.90 2.70
C ASN A 232 -19.94 3.61 1.35
N ASP A 233 -18.71 4.05 1.07
CA ASP A 233 -18.35 4.68 -0.20
C ASP A 233 -17.86 3.62 -1.21
N PRO A 234 -18.52 3.41 -2.35
CA PRO A 234 -18.15 2.40 -3.35
C PRO A 234 -16.81 2.68 -4.07
N SER A 235 -16.18 3.83 -3.83
CA SER A 235 -14.83 4.16 -4.33
C SER A 235 -13.72 3.58 -3.43
N LEU A 236 -14.08 3.19 -2.20
CA LEU A 236 -13.18 2.72 -1.15
C LEU A 236 -13.54 1.30 -0.71
N ALA A 237 -12.59 0.65 -0.04
CA ALA A 237 -12.87 -0.54 0.76
C ALA A 237 -12.30 -0.35 2.17
N VAL A 238 -13.04 -0.85 3.16
CA VAL A 238 -12.67 -0.75 4.57
C VAL A 238 -12.92 -2.10 5.25
N ASP A 239 -11.85 -2.78 5.66
CA ASP A 239 -11.91 -4.12 6.26
C ASP A 239 -10.84 -4.31 7.36
N LYS A 240 -10.96 -5.36 8.17
CA LYS A 240 -9.92 -5.89 9.07
C LYS A 240 -8.79 -6.57 8.28
N HIS A 241 -8.17 -5.81 7.39
CA HIS A 241 -7.24 -6.34 6.40
C HIS A 241 -5.90 -6.76 6.99
N GLU A 242 -5.51 -8.03 6.86
CA GLU A 242 -4.23 -8.51 7.36
C GLU A 242 -3.07 -7.89 6.55
N TYR A 243 -2.17 -7.19 7.23
CA TYR A 243 -0.91 -6.76 6.64
C TYR A 243 0.25 -7.71 6.97
N ASN A 244 0.97 -8.06 5.92
CA ASN A 244 2.21 -8.83 5.96
C ASN A 244 3.40 -7.87 5.87
N ALA A 245 4.38 -7.98 6.78
CA ALA A 245 5.56 -7.11 6.78
C ALA A 245 6.83 -7.87 7.20
N ILE A 246 7.94 -7.59 6.53
CA ILE A 246 9.25 -8.15 6.91
C ILE A 246 9.83 -7.28 8.03
N LYS A 247 10.06 -7.86 9.22
CA LYS A 247 10.63 -7.13 10.37
C LYS A 247 11.81 -7.91 10.97
N MET A 248 12.97 -7.26 11.01
CA MET A 248 14.11 -7.71 11.83
C MET A 248 13.69 -7.80 13.30
N LYS A 249 14.19 -8.82 14.00
CA LYS A 249 13.99 -8.97 15.45
C LYS A 249 14.65 -7.80 16.19
N ARG A 250 14.06 -7.41 17.33
CA ARG A 250 14.67 -6.43 18.25
C ARG A 250 15.56 -7.19 19.23
N ASP A 251 16.79 -6.73 19.42
CA ASP A 251 17.61 -7.16 20.56
C ASP A 251 16.88 -6.80 21.88
N PRO A 252 16.85 -7.70 22.87
CA PRO A 252 16.01 -7.50 24.03
C PRO A 252 16.52 -6.37 24.94
N VAL A 253 17.84 -6.17 25.03
CA VAL A 253 18.51 -5.23 25.96
C VAL A 253 18.81 -3.89 25.27
N SER A 254 19.63 -3.90 24.22
CA SER A 254 20.06 -2.69 23.49
C SER A 254 18.95 -2.05 22.65
N CYS A 255 17.82 -2.74 22.45
CA CYS A 255 16.68 -2.32 21.65
C CYS A 255 16.96 -2.03 20.15
N LYS A 256 18.19 -2.26 19.67
CA LYS A 256 18.58 -2.26 18.26
C LYS A 256 17.90 -3.39 17.47
N LEU A 257 17.98 -3.34 16.16
CA LEU A 257 17.66 -4.47 15.28
C LEU A 257 18.82 -5.47 15.25
N ALA A 258 18.54 -6.76 15.38
CA ALA A 258 19.53 -7.82 15.39
C ALA A 258 18.93 -9.16 14.94
N GLY A 259 19.75 -10.00 14.30
CA GLY A 259 19.33 -11.31 13.79
C GLY A 259 18.41 -11.25 12.57
N GLU A 260 17.89 -12.41 12.18
CA GLU A 260 17.22 -12.60 10.89
C GLU A 260 15.91 -11.81 10.71
N PRO A 261 15.60 -11.36 9.48
CA PRO A 261 14.32 -10.77 9.16
C PRO A 261 13.20 -11.82 9.14
N LYS A 262 12.13 -11.60 9.91
CA LYS A 262 10.96 -12.49 9.94
C LYS A 262 9.74 -11.81 9.31
N LEU A 263 8.98 -12.57 8.50
CA LEU A 263 7.65 -12.16 8.08
C LEU A 263 6.70 -12.16 9.28
N ILE A 264 6.05 -11.02 9.54
CA ILE A 264 5.01 -10.88 10.56
C ILE A 264 3.67 -10.63 9.89
N LYS A 265 2.62 -11.24 10.45
CA LYS A 265 1.22 -11.03 10.11
C LYS A 265 0.56 -10.24 11.24
N ARG A 266 -0.21 -9.21 10.88
CA ARG A 266 -1.00 -8.38 11.83
C ARG A 266 -2.28 -7.92 11.15
N ILE A 267 -3.36 -7.85 11.92
CA ILE A 267 -4.67 -7.36 11.49
C ILE A 267 -4.95 -6.10 12.31
N PRO A 268 -5.06 -4.91 11.70
CA PRO A 268 -5.56 -3.70 12.37
C PRO A 268 -7.08 -3.76 12.57
N ASP A 269 -7.62 -2.89 13.42
CA ASP A 269 -9.06 -2.85 13.69
C ASP A 269 -9.89 -2.29 12.53
N ALA A 270 -9.30 -1.42 11.71
CA ALA A 270 -9.74 -1.21 10.32
C ALA A 270 -8.58 -0.73 9.45
N THR A 271 -8.57 -1.13 8.18
CA THR A 271 -7.70 -0.61 7.12
C THR A 271 -8.56 0.10 6.09
N PHE A 272 -8.09 1.19 5.51
CA PHE A 272 -8.83 2.01 4.53
C PHE A 272 -8.01 2.11 3.25
N GLY A 273 -8.55 1.58 2.14
CA GLY A 273 -7.92 1.61 0.82
C GLY A 273 -8.93 1.93 -0.28
N LEU A 274 -8.47 1.88 -1.52
CA LEU A 274 -9.32 1.97 -2.70
C LEU A 274 -10.06 0.65 -2.92
N ALA A 275 -11.29 0.74 -3.40
CA ALA A 275 -11.99 -0.42 -3.96
C ALA A 275 -11.28 -0.90 -5.23
N THR A 276 -11.32 -2.20 -5.47
CA THR A 276 -10.94 -2.83 -6.74
C THR A 276 -12.15 -3.43 -7.45
N PHE A 277 -12.00 -3.74 -8.74
CA PHE A 277 -13.11 -4.06 -9.63
C PHE A 277 -12.84 -5.31 -10.46
N LYS A 278 -13.91 -5.96 -10.92
CA LYS A 278 -13.91 -7.10 -11.85
C LYS A 278 -14.63 -6.73 -13.15
N PRO A 279 -14.51 -7.54 -14.21
CA PRO A 279 -15.25 -7.35 -15.47
C PRO A 279 -16.75 -7.02 -15.35
N ALA A 280 -17.44 -7.61 -14.37
CA ALA A 280 -18.86 -7.34 -14.12
C ALA A 280 -19.17 -5.92 -13.59
N ASP A 281 -18.19 -5.27 -12.93
CA ASP A 281 -18.39 -3.98 -12.25
C ASP A 281 -18.27 -2.78 -13.19
N TYR A 282 -17.75 -2.96 -14.42
CA TYR A 282 -17.49 -1.87 -15.39
C TYR A 282 -18.74 -1.17 -15.94
N GLN A 283 -19.94 -1.60 -15.54
CA GLN A 283 -21.17 -0.81 -15.70
C GLN A 283 -21.20 0.43 -14.79
N SER A 284 -20.38 0.44 -13.72
CA SER A 284 -20.20 1.57 -12.81
C SER A 284 -19.16 2.55 -13.32
N ALA A 285 -19.51 3.85 -13.37
CA ALA A 285 -18.56 4.92 -13.67
C ALA A 285 -17.46 5.12 -12.59
N LEU A 286 -17.50 4.34 -11.50
CA LEU A 286 -16.45 4.28 -10.48
C LEU A 286 -15.50 3.09 -10.68
N ALA A 287 -15.83 2.13 -11.54
CA ALA A 287 -15.01 0.96 -11.81
C ALA A 287 -13.91 1.34 -12.81
N GLU A 288 -12.74 1.73 -12.30
CA GLU A 288 -11.62 2.12 -13.15
C GLU A 288 -10.75 0.91 -13.50
N TRP A 289 -10.52 0.72 -14.81
CA TRP A 289 -9.75 -0.39 -15.38
C TRP A 289 -8.37 -0.58 -14.73
N ASP A 290 -7.70 0.49 -14.28
CA ASP A 290 -6.39 0.39 -13.61
C ASP A 290 -6.44 -0.10 -12.16
N LEU A 291 -7.64 -0.23 -11.56
CA LEU A 291 -7.91 -0.89 -10.28
C LEU A 291 -8.58 -2.27 -10.44
N ASP A 292 -8.48 -2.87 -11.63
CA ASP A 292 -8.89 -4.26 -11.91
C ASP A 292 -8.14 -5.28 -11.01
N GLN A 293 -8.87 -6.23 -10.44
CA GLN A 293 -8.31 -7.23 -9.51
C GLN A 293 -7.23 -8.11 -10.17
N ASP A 294 -7.45 -8.57 -11.40
CA ASP A 294 -6.55 -9.50 -12.06
C ASP A 294 -5.31 -8.80 -12.62
N ARG A 295 -5.45 -7.59 -13.17
CA ARG A 295 -4.30 -6.75 -13.55
C ARG A 295 -3.43 -6.38 -12.33
N LEU A 296 -4.05 -6.07 -11.19
CA LEU A 296 -3.34 -5.81 -9.93
C LEU A 296 -2.68 -7.07 -9.34
N GLN A 297 -3.23 -8.25 -9.63
CA GLN A 297 -2.65 -9.54 -9.25
C GLN A 297 -1.47 -9.95 -10.13
N ALA A 298 -1.55 -9.73 -11.45
CA ALA A 298 -0.42 -9.92 -12.37
C ALA A 298 0.79 -9.06 -11.98
N LEU A 299 0.55 -7.81 -11.59
CA LEU A 299 1.55 -6.88 -11.05
C LEU A 299 2.25 -7.37 -9.78
N LEU A 300 1.50 -8.04 -8.90
CA LEU A 300 1.96 -8.57 -7.61
C LEU A 300 2.88 -9.78 -7.79
N LEU A 301 2.51 -10.69 -8.70
CA LEU A 301 3.13 -12.00 -8.83
C LEU A 301 4.39 -12.01 -9.71
N HIS A 302 4.42 -11.22 -10.79
CA HIS A 302 5.48 -11.27 -11.79
C HIS A 302 6.87 -10.90 -11.23
N ARG A 303 7.90 -11.74 -11.44
CA ARG A 303 9.26 -11.59 -10.85
C ARG A 303 9.98 -10.27 -11.08
N HIS A 304 9.70 -9.59 -12.19
CA HIS A 304 10.28 -8.28 -12.52
C HIS A 304 9.43 -7.10 -12.03
N CYS A 305 8.17 -7.35 -11.62
CA CYS A 305 7.31 -6.35 -11.00
C CYS A 305 7.41 -6.48 -9.47
N GLY A 306 6.70 -7.45 -8.89
CA GLY A 306 6.61 -7.63 -7.44
C GLY A 306 5.94 -6.47 -6.72
N LEU A 307 5.05 -5.74 -7.40
CA LEU A 307 4.39 -4.56 -6.85
C LEU A 307 3.34 -5.01 -5.83
N ILE A 308 3.58 -4.71 -4.56
CA ILE A 308 2.68 -5.08 -3.46
C ILE A 308 1.39 -4.23 -3.56
N SER A 309 0.40 -4.73 -4.29
CA SER A 309 -0.93 -4.11 -4.46
C SER A 309 -1.88 -4.40 -3.28
N ASP A 310 -1.65 -5.51 -2.58
CA ASP A 310 -2.52 -6.05 -1.52
C ASP A 310 -1.69 -6.59 -0.33
N PRO A 311 -1.92 -6.09 0.90
CA PRO A 311 -1.30 -6.62 2.12
C PRO A 311 -1.63 -8.10 2.47
N HIS A 312 -2.73 -8.67 1.95
CA HIS A 312 -3.22 -10.04 2.21
C HIS A 312 -3.06 -11.04 1.03
N TRP A 313 -2.44 -10.61 -0.08
CA TRP A 313 -1.87 -11.48 -1.13
C TRP A 313 -2.88 -12.13 -2.11
N GLY A 314 -3.76 -11.32 -2.69
CA GLY A 314 -4.68 -11.74 -3.76
C GLY A 314 -6.08 -12.07 -3.25
N GLY A 315 -6.58 -11.29 -2.30
CA GLY A 315 -8.00 -11.19 -1.93
C GLY A 315 -8.33 -9.70 -1.85
N THR A 316 -8.53 -9.08 -3.01
CA THR A 316 -8.05 -7.72 -3.27
C THR A 316 -9.08 -6.62 -3.19
N ASP A 317 -10.29 -6.86 -2.64
CA ASP A 317 -11.38 -5.87 -2.59
C ASP A 317 -10.90 -4.52 -2.01
N LEU A 318 -9.90 -4.56 -1.11
CA LEU A 318 -9.10 -3.42 -0.64
C LEU A 318 -7.68 -3.42 -1.24
N ALA A 319 -7.36 -2.39 -2.01
CA ALA A 319 -6.00 -2.13 -2.51
C ALA A 319 -5.48 -0.74 -2.07
N PHE A 320 -4.15 -0.55 -2.10
CA PHE A 320 -3.47 0.71 -1.79
C PHE A 320 -3.95 1.46 -0.52
N PRO A 321 -3.90 0.85 0.68
CA PRO A 321 -4.20 1.52 1.94
C PRO A 321 -3.61 2.94 2.11
N PHE A 322 -4.48 3.90 2.43
CA PHE A 322 -4.14 5.30 2.75
C PHE A 322 -4.43 5.68 4.21
N ALA A 323 -5.20 4.88 4.94
CA ALA A 323 -5.38 5.05 6.37
C ALA A 323 -5.50 3.72 7.13
N VAL A 324 -5.34 3.79 8.46
CA VAL A 324 -5.49 2.65 9.37
C VAL A 324 -6.07 3.11 10.71
N TYR A 325 -6.82 2.23 11.37
CA TYR A 325 -7.39 2.40 12.70
C TYR A 325 -6.94 1.27 13.64
N GLU A 326 -6.58 1.65 14.86
CA GLU A 326 -6.28 0.75 15.98
C GLU A 326 -6.99 1.26 17.24
N ALA A 327 -7.92 0.46 17.77
CA ALA A 327 -8.59 0.73 19.04
C ALA A 327 -7.83 0.04 20.16
N LYS A 328 -7.84 0.57 21.40
CA LYS A 328 -7.61 -0.26 22.60
C LYS A 328 -8.58 0.11 23.71
N GLY A 329 -9.04 -0.91 24.42
CA GLY A 329 -9.92 -0.81 25.58
C GLY A 329 -9.20 -0.21 26.78
N TRP A 330 -9.98 0.21 27.77
CA TRP A 330 -9.59 1.09 28.88
C TRP A 330 -8.50 0.56 29.83
N SER A 331 -8.29 -0.76 29.84
CA SER A 331 -7.27 -1.46 30.61
C SER A 331 -6.00 -1.77 29.79
N GLY A 332 -5.99 -1.42 28.51
CA GLY A 332 -4.87 -1.62 27.60
C GLY A 332 -3.77 -0.54 27.71
N ASP A 333 -2.71 -0.71 26.92
CA ASP A 333 -1.69 0.33 26.75
C ASP A 333 -2.08 1.22 25.56
N ALA A 334 -2.44 2.49 25.80
CA ALA A 334 -2.72 3.46 24.73
C ALA A 334 -1.54 3.62 23.74
N ARG A 335 -0.29 3.38 24.18
CA ARG A 335 0.88 3.36 23.29
C ARG A 335 0.92 2.13 22.39
N GLU A 336 0.23 1.03 22.72
CA GLU A 336 0.18 -0.15 21.85
C GLU A 336 -0.68 0.12 20.61
N ALA A 337 -1.82 0.81 20.74
CA ALA A 337 -2.60 1.30 19.59
C ALA A 337 -1.71 2.13 18.65
N ARG A 338 -0.97 3.10 19.20
CA ARG A 338 0.02 3.91 18.48
C ARG A 338 1.09 3.05 17.81
N ARG A 339 1.69 2.10 18.54
CA ARG A 339 2.74 1.22 18.00
C ARG A 339 2.22 0.35 16.86
N GLN A 340 1.02 -0.20 16.98
CA GLN A 340 0.40 -1.05 15.97
C GLN A 340 0.01 -0.23 14.73
N GLY A 341 -0.62 0.93 14.90
CA GLY A 341 -1.06 1.80 13.81
C GLY A 341 0.11 2.40 13.02
N CYS A 342 1.12 2.96 13.71
CA CYS A 342 2.35 3.42 13.05
C CYS A 342 3.15 2.26 12.42
N SER A 343 3.00 1.03 12.91
CA SER A 343 3.61 -0.17 12.29
C SER A 343 2.91 -0.64 11.02
N ALA A 344 1.60 -0.44 10.92
CA ALA A 344 0.82 -0.70 9.71
C ALA A 344 1.06 0.40 8.67
N GLY A 345 0.93 1.67 9.10
CA GLY A 345 1.19 2.82 8.24
C GLY A 345 2.60 2.85 7.65
N ALA A 346 3.62 2.34 8.36
CA ALA A 346 4.97 2.22 7.81
C ALA A 346 5.04 1.19 6.66
N ALA A 347 4.35 0.05 6.78
CA ALA A 347 4.27 -0.95 5.71
C ALA A 347 3.49 -0.42 4.50
N TYR A 348 2.40 0.32 4.73
CA TYR A 348 1.64 0.98 3.66
C TYR A 348 2.46 2.08 2.97
N LEU A 349 3.24 2.87 3.72
CA LEU A 349 4.18 3.85 3.14
C LEU A 349 5.28 3.19 2.29
N ASP A 350 5.74 1.98 2.61
CA ASP A 350 6.70 1.24 1.77
C ASP A 350 6.07 0.73 0.46
N MET A 351 4.81 0.29 0.51
CA MET A 351 4.00 -0.04 -0.67
C MET A 351 3.81 1.19 -1.58
N LEU A 352 3.37 2.32 -1.03
CA LEU A 352 3.14 3.56 -1.78
C LEU A 352 4.45 4.13 -2.35
N ASP A 353 5.54 4.09 -1.59
CA ASP A 353 6.88 4.44 -2.05
C ASP A 353 7.41 3.51 -3.16
N SER A 354 6.99 2.24 -3.14
CA SER A 354 7.31 1.28 -4.21
C SER A 354 6.51 1.56 -5.49
N LEU A 355 5.23 1.90 -5.38
CA LEU A 355 4.34 2.29 -6.48
C LEU A 355 4.82 3.60 -7.14
N ALA A 356 5.15 4.62 -6.33
CA ALA A 356 5.57 5.93 -6.79
C ALA A 356 6.92 5.95 -7.52
N ARG A 357 7.70 4.88 -7.44
CA ARG A 357 8.96 4.70 -8.18
C ARG A 357 8.67 4.20 -9.60
N LYS A 358 9.58 4.49 -10.53
CA LYS A 358 9.51 3.99 -11.90
C LYS A 358 9.45 2.44 -11.90
N PRO A 359 8.63 1.83 -12.77
CA PRO A 359 8.53 0.38 -12.89
C PRO A 359 9.89 -0.28 -13.07
N GLY A 360 10.03 -1.47 -12.49
CA GLY A 360 11.31 -2.15 -12.28
C GLY A 360 11.21 -3.05 -11.07
N LYS A 361 12.28 -3.77 -10.74
CA LYS A 361 12.21 -4.83 -9.72
C LYS A 361 11.98 -4.22 -8.33
N VAL A 362 10.88 -4.57 -7.66
CA VAL A 362 10.67 -4.17 -6.25
C VAL A 362 11.81 -4.73 -5.37
N GLY A 363 12.31 -3.88 -4.48
CA GLY A 363 13.56 -4.11 -3.71
C GLY A 363 14.81 -3.50 -4.34
N GLU A 364 14.79 -3.10 -5.62
CA GLU A 364 15.89 -2.36 -6.25
C GLU A 364 16.05 -0.97 -5.61
N LYS A 365 17.24 -0.70 -5.07
CA LYS A 365 17.57 0.56 -4.40
C LYS A 365 17.68 1.71 -5.41
N ASN A 366 17.45 2.93 -4.93
CA ASN A 366 17.65 4.18 -5.68
C ASN A 366 16.83 4.36 -6.97
N ARG A 367 15.82 3.52 -7.24
CA ARG A 367 14.86 3.75 -8.35
C ARG A 367 14.23 5.14 -8.22
N VAL A 368 14.30 5.92 -9.30
CA VAL A 368 13.78 7.29 -9.39
C VAL A 368 12.24 7.29 -9.32
N TYR A 369 11.65 8.34 -8.74
CA TYR A 369 10.19 8.52 -8.75
C TYR A 369 9.63 8.74 -10.17
N GLN A 370 8.37 8.37 -10.39
CA GLN A 370 7.69 8.58 -11.68
C GLN A 370 7.49 10.06 -12.00
N SER A 371 7.24 10.88 -10.98
CA SER A 371 7.09 12.34 -11.07
C SER A 371 7.65 13.03 -9.83
N ALA A 372 7.82 14.36 -9.87
CA ALA A 372 8.21 15.14 -8.70
C ALA A 372 7.14 15.13 -7.59
N GLY A 373 5.87 14.95 -7.93
CA GLY A 373 4.76 14.84 -6.97
C GLY A 373 4.66 13.46 -6.31
N ALA A 374 5.03 12.39 -7.02
CA ALA A 374 4.85 11.01 -6.55
C ALA A 374 5.61 10.66 -5.24
N ARG A 375 6.63 11.45 -4.86
CA ARG A 375 7.33 11.28 -3.56
C ARG A 375 6.48 11.68 -2.35
N ASN A 376 5.39 12.41 -2.54
CA ASN A 376 4.54 12.96 -1.48
C ASN A 376 3.54 11.93 -0.90
N ASN A 377 3.94 10.66 -0.81
CA ASN A 377 3.11 9.61 -0.23
C ASN A 377 2.90 9.85 1.27
N GLN A 378 1.65 9.76 1.69
CA GLN A 378 1.24 9.89 3.08
C GLN A 378 0.20 8.84 3.46
N VAL A 379 0.17 8.48 4.74
CA VAL A 379 -0.82 7.56 5.33
C VAL A 379 -1.35 8.14 6.62
N PHE A 380 -2.66 8.11 6.83
CA PHE A 380 -3.28 8.52 8.09
C PHE A 380 -3.32 7.37 9.10
N VAL A 381 -3.06 7.67 10.37
CA VAL A 381 -3.21 6.71 11.47
C VAL A 381 -4.21 7.27 12.46
N PHE A 382 -5.30 6.56 12.65
CA PHE A 382 -6.30 6.82 13.67
C PHE A 382 -6.04 5.89 14.85
N THR A 383 -6.03 6.40 16.08
CA THR A 383 -6.04 5.54 17.28
C THR A 383 -7.06 6.00 18.29
N SER A 384 -7.70 5.05 18.97
CA SER A 384 -8.60 5.33 20.09
C SER A 384 -8.17 4.58 21.35
N PHE A 385 -8.37 5.21 22.50
CA PHE A 385 -8.25 4.62 23.82
C PHE A 385 -9.51 4.98 24.61
N GLY A 386 -10.53 4.12 24.50
CA GLY A 386 -11.91 4.49 24.83
C GLY A 386 -12.35 5.73 24.06
N ALA A 387 -12.88 6.74 24.76
CA ALA A 387 -13.32 8.00 24.15
C ALA A 387 -12.18 8.98 23.80
N HIS A 388 -10.90 8.66 24.04
CA HIS A 388 -9.79 9.55 23.68
C HIS A 388 -9.16 9.13 22.35
N TRP A 389 -9.07 10.08 21.41
CA TRP A 389 -8.75 9.81 20.01
C TRP A 389 -7.53 10.60 19.52
N HIS A 390 -6.84 10.05 18.52
CA HIS A 390 -5.72 10.70 17.81
C HIS A 390 -5.89 10.55 16.30
N ILE A 391 -5.53 11.62 15.57
CA ILE A 391 -5.31 11.58 14.12
C ILE A 391 -3.84 11.91 13.88
N LEU A 392 -3.10 11.02 13.21
CA LEU A 392 -1.71 11.24 12.80
C LEU A 392 -1.61 11.24 11.27
N VAL A 393 -0.67 12.00 10.71
CA VAL A 393 -0.21 11.87 9.32
C VAL A 393 1.21 11.30 9.31
N GLY A 394 1.41 10.22 8.56
CA GLY A 394 2.70 9.56 8.37
C GLY A 394 3.28 9.82 6.98
N TYR A 395 4.58 10.03 6.88
CA TYR A 395 5.33 10.08 5.61
C TYR A 395 6.69 9.39 5.74
N LYS A 396 7.20 8.85 4.62
CA LYS A 396 8.49 8.15 4.54
C LYS A 396 9.57 9.07 3.96
N ARG A 397 10.78 9.01 4.51
CA ARG A 397 12.00 9.63 3.95
C ARG A 397 13.27 8.84 4.31
N PRO A 398 14.43 9.11 3.70
CA PRO A 398 15.71 8.59 4.17
C PRO A 398 16.01 8.99 5.62
N ARG A 399 16.73 8.12 6.34
CA ARG A 399 17.32 8.42 7.65
C ARG A 399 18.43 9.46 7.50
N GLN A 400 18.49 10.44 8.39
CA GLN A 400 19.54 11.47 8.41
C GLN A 400 20.73 11.06 9.30
N GLU A 401 21.90 11.66 9.09
CA GLU A 401 23.12 11.38 9.89
C GLU A 401 22.87 11.55 11.40
N ARG A 402 22.22 12.65 11.80
CA ARG A 402 21.76 12.94 13.17
C ARG A 402 20.73 11.94 13.74
N GLU A 403 20.22 11.04 12.91
CA GLU A 403 19.32 9.94 13.27
C GLU A 403 20.04 8.57 13.22
N TYR A 404 21.38 8.58 13.18
CA TYR A 404 22.26 7.41 13.08
C TYR A 404 22.12 6.64 11.75
N ALA A 405 22.05 7.37 10.63
CA ALA A 405 22.15 6.77 9.29
C ALA A 405 23.43 5.95 9.13
N GLY A 406 23.32 4.75 8.56
CA GLY A 406 24.44 3.82 8.39
C GLY A 406 24.87 3.08 9.66
N HIS A 407 24.30 3.38 10.83
CA HIS A 407 24.65 2.67 12.07
C HIS A 407 24.05 1.26 12.09
N GLU A 408 24.84 0.26 12.47
CA GLU A 408 24.36 -1.11 12.65
C GLU A 408 23.18 -1.18 13.64
N GLY A 409 22.17 -1.98 13.28
CA GLY A 409 20.95 -2.14 14.05
C GLY A 409 19.88 -1.06 13.84
N PHE A 410 20.06 -0.17 12.85
CA PHE A 410 19.08 0.83 12.42
C PHE A 410 18.72 0.68 10.92
N THR A 411 17.53 1.12 10.53
CA THR A 411 17.03 1.10 9.13
C THR A 411 17.59 2.22 8.24
N GLU A 412 17.61 2.03 6.92
CA GLU A 412 17.99 3.09 5.97
C GLU A 412 16.91 4.19 5.80
N SER A 413 15.64 3.86 6.06
CA SER A 413 14.50 4.79 5.99
C SER A 413 13.90 5.08 7.37
N VAL A 414 13.19 6.20 7.46
CA VAL A 414 12.37 6.59 8.62
C VAL A 414 10.95 6.97 8.16
N TYR A 415 9.99 6.76 9.05
CA TYR A 415 8.56 6.95 8.86
C TYR A 415 8.08 7.87 9.98
N VAL A 416 7.82 9.13 9.66
CA VAL A 416 7.54 10.18 10.64
C VAL A 416 6.04 10.41 10.73
N PHE A 417 5.44 10.00 11.85
CA PHE A 417 4.02 10.16 12.17
C PHE A 417 3.82 11.38 13.06
N GLN A 418 3.22 12.43 12.50
CA GLN A 418 2.93 13.68 13.21
C GLN A 418 1.46 13.75 13.62
N ARG A 419 1.16 14.03 14.90
CA ARG A 419 -0.21 14.20 15.39
C ARG A 419 -0.84 15.49 14.84
N LEU A 420 -1.90 15.35 14.05
CA LEU A 420 -2.72 16.45 13.55
C LEU A 420 -3.70 16.94 14.62
N TRP A 421 -4.37 16.00 15.29
CA TRP A 421 -5.42 16.28 16.25
C TRP A 421 -5.44 15.22 17.37
N SER A 422 -5.90 15.63 18.54
CA SER A 422 -6.43 14.74 19.56
C SER A 422 -7.56 15.44 20.30
N GLY A 423 -8.40 14.62 20.92
CA GLY A 423 -9.46 15.08 21.78
C GLY A 423 -10.11 13.92 22.52
N ARG A 424 -10.45 14.13 23.78
CA ARG A 424 -11.41 13.29 24.49
C ARG A 424 -12.84 13.64 24.08
N VAL A 425 -13.59 12.67 23.54
CA VAL A 425 -14.92 12.86 22.94
C VAL A 425 -16.01 12.81 24.02
N VAL A 426 -16.01 13.84 24.88
CA VAL A 426 -17.04 14.05 25.92
C VAL A 426 -18.01 15.20 25.60
N THR A 427 -17.87 15.84 24.44
CA THR A 427 -18.77 16.90 23.96
C THR A 427 -19.12 16.72 22.49
N ILE A 428 -20.29 17.22 22.09
CA ILE A 428 -20.73 17.19 20.67
C ILE A 428 -19.73 17.95 19.81
N ARG A 429 -19.15 19.03 20.35
CA ARG A 429 -18.07 19.79 19.73
C ARG A 429 -16.85 18.91 19.42
N LYS A 430 -16.35 18.13 20.39
CA LYS A 430 -15.20 17.23 20.17
C LYS A 430 -15.50 16.08 19.22
N ALA A 431 -16.72 15.53 19.26
CA ALA A 431 -17.19 14.56 18.28
C ALA A 431 -17.18 15.15 16.85
N TRP A 432 -17.71 16.37 16.67
CA TRP A 432 -17.71 17.08 15.39
C TRP A 432 -16.30 17.46 14.90
N GLU A 433 -15.37 17.81 15.80
CA GLU A 433 -13.98 18.11 15.40
C GLU A 433 -13.32 16.89 14.75
N LEU A 434 -13.49 15.70 15.35
CA LEU A 434 -13.02 14.44 14.78
C LEU A 434 -13.70 14.14 13.43
N LEU A 435 -15.04 14.19 13.37
CA LEU A 435 -15.78 13.92 12.14
C LEU A 435 -15.46 14.93 11.02
N SER A 436 -15.23 16.21 11.33
CA SER A 436 -14.90 17.23 10.33
C SER A 436 -13.55 16.98 9.66
N LEU A 437 -12.58 16.43 10.40
CA LEU A 437 -11.27 16.07 9.86
C LEU A 437 -11.34 14.74 9.09
N LEU A 438 -12.16 13.79 9.55
CA LEU A 438 -12.37 12.51 8.85
C LEU A 438 -13.13 12.65 7.54
N ASP A 439 -14.20 13.45 7.50
CA ASP A 439 -14.94 13.77 6.27
C ASP A 439 -14.02 14.38 5.19
N GLN A 440 -13.01 15.17 5.61
CA GLN A 440 -11.99 15.71 4.71
C GLN A 440 -11.00 14.63 4.24
N ILE A 441 -10.53 13.75 5.13
CA ILE A 441 -9.63 12.63 4.77
C ILE A 441 -10.32 11.64 3.83
N HIS A 442 -11.62 11.40 4.04
CA HIS A 442 -12.47 10.60 3.15
C HIS A 442 -12.50 11.21 1.75
N LEU A 443 -12.83 12.50 1.64
CA LEU A 443 -12.85 13.20 0.36
C LEU A 443 -11.48 13.11 -0.35
N TRP A 444 -10.39 13.46 0.33
CA TRP A 444 -9.03 13.36 -0.22
C TRP A 444 -8.67 11.94 -0.67
N GLY A 445 -9.13 10.92 0.07
CA GLY A 445 -8.98 9.51 -0.28
C GLY A 445 -9.61 9.16 -1.63
N VAL A 446 -10.85 9.61 -1.87
CA VAL A 446 -11.59 9.33 -3.11
C VAL A 446 -11.24 10.27 -4.27
N THR A 447 -10.70 11.47 -4.03
CA THR A 447 -10.29 12.41 -5.08
C THR A 447 -8.79 12.35 -5.37
N ASP A 448 -7.98 13.02 -4.57
CA ASP A 448 -6.58 13.35 -4.87
C ASP A 448 -5.69 12.12 -4.72
N PHE A 449 -5.87 11.34 -3.66
CA PHE A 449 -5.14 10.10 -3.43
C PHE A 449 -5.43 9.08 -4.53
N ARG A 450 -6.72 8.75 -4.75
CA ARG A 450 -7.16 7.84 -5.81
C ARG A 450 -6.56 8.21 -7.17
N SER A 451 -6.68 9.48 -7.58
CA SER A 451 -6.14 9.98 -8.85
C SER A 451 -4.62 9.77 -8.96
N SER A 452 -3.87 10.03 -7.88
CA SER A 452 -2.41 9.83 -7.81
C SER A 452 -2.01 8.35 -7.94
N ILE A 453 -2.75 7.45 -7.30
CA ILE A 453 -2.53 5.99 -7.39
C ILE A 453 -2.73 5.51 -8.84
N ILE A 454 -3.84 5.88 -9.47
CA ILE A 454 -4.14 5.50 -10.86
C ILE A 454 -3.12 6.08 -11.84
N GLN A 455 -2.64 7.32 -11.62
CA GLN A 455 -1.57 7.88 -12.43
C GLN A 455 -0.26 7.07 -12.33
N CYS A 456 0.10 6.60 -11.13
CA CYS A 456 1.30 5.77 -10.94
C CYS A 456 1.11 4.35 -11.49
N LEU A 457 -0.10 3.79 -11.41
CA LEU A 457 -0.42 2.44 -11.87
C LEU A 457 -0.29 2.27 -13.39
N LYS A 458 -0.60 3.30 -14.18
CA LYS A 458 -0.55 3.25 -15.66
C LYS A 458 0.83 2.81 -16.18
N GLN A 459 1.92 3.37 -15.64
CA GLN A 459 3.29 2.95 -16.01
C GLN A 459 3.60 1.52 -15.56
N TRP A 460 3.15 1.13 -14.37
CA TRP A 460 3.37 -0.22 -13.84
C TRP A 460 2.65 -1.28 -14.67
N HIS A 461 1.39 -1.03 -15.02
CA HIS A 461 0.58 -1.90 -15.87
C HIS A 461 1.19 -2.12 -17.26
N GLU A 462 1.69 -1.04 -17.88
CA GLU A 462 2.40 -1.11 -19.16
C GLU A 462 3.67 -1.97 -19.04
N PHE A 463 4.50 -1.71 -18.01
CA PHE A 463 5.71 -2.48 -17.74
C PHE A 463 5.43 -3.96 -17.46
N SER A 464 4.39 -4.27 -16.68
CA SER A 464 3.97 -5.65 -16.39
C SER A 464 3.57 -6.39 -17.67
N ARG A 465 2.76 -5.74 -18.53
CA ARG A 465 2.41 -6.27 -19.86
C ARG A 465 3.65 -6.54 -20.71
N MET A 466 4.61 -5.61 -20.73
CA MET A 466 5.89 -5.81 -21.44
C MET A 466 6.73 -6.96 -20.87
N CYS A 467 6.72 -7.18 -19.55
CA CYS A 467 7.40 -8.29 -18.91
C CYS A 467 6.80 -9.64 -19.33
N TYR A 468 5.49 -9.83 -19.15
CA TYR A 468 4.82 -11.06 -19.59
C TYR A 468 4.98 -11.32 -21.10
N ALA A 469 4.84 -10.28 -21.94
CA ALA A 469 5.08 -10.39 -23.38
C ALA A 469 6.52 -10.82 -23.73
N ASN A 470 7.52 -10.39 -22.94
CA ASN A 470 8.91 -10.81 -23.12
C ASN A 470 9.15 -12.26 -22.66
N ASP A 471 8.39 -12.77 -21.70
CA ASP A 471 8.46 -14.17 -21.28
C ASP A 471 7.79 -15.09 -22.32
N VAL A 472 6.70 -14.64 -22.93
CA VAL A 472 6.10 -15.29 -24.12
C VAL A 472 7.10 -15.32 -25.28
N ARG A 473 7.80 -14.20 -25.54
CA ARG A 473 8.91 -14.16 -26.52
C ARG A 473 10.04 -15.12 -26.18
N PHE A 474 10.39 -15.27 -24.90
CA PHE A 474 11.42 -16.19 -24.43
C PHE A 474 11.00 -17.65 -24.67
N LEU A 475 9.79 -18.02 -24.26
CA LEU A 475 9.17 -19.31 -24.52
C LEU A 475 9.25 -19.70 -26.02
N ILE A 476 8.74 -18.84 -26.91
CA ILE A 476 8.75 -19.04 -28.37
C ILE A 476 10.18 -19.14 -28.94
N ARG A 477 11.16 -18.45 -28.33
CA ARG A 477 12.56 -18.47 -28.80
C ARG A 477 13.32 -19.72 -28.37
N VAL A 478 13.04 -20.24 -27.17
CA VAL A 478 13.70 -21.41 -26.60
C VAL A 478 13.05 -22.69 -27.12
N LEU A 479 11.74 -22.87 -26.95
CA LEU A 479 11.02 -24.11 -27.28
C LEU A 479 10.57 -24.18 -28.74
N LYS A 480 11.49 -23.90 -29.68
CA LYS A 480 11.21 -23.94 -31.13
C LYS A 480 10.94 -25.33 -31.70
N LYS A 481 10.98 -26.39 -30.87
CA LYS A 481 10.93 -27.79 -31.30
C LYS A 481 10.21 -28.72 -30.33
N ASP A 482 10.29 -28.46 -29.03
CA ASP A 482 9.86 -29.40 -28.00
C ASP A 482 8.38 -29.20 -27.63
N ARG A 483 7.51 -29.38 -28.64
CA ARG A 483 6.12 -29.76 -28.39
C ARG A 483 6.11 -31.27 -28.13
N PHE A 484 5.36 -31.70 -27.11
CA PHE A 484 5.09 -33.11 -26.90
C PHE A 484 3.58 -33.36 -26.90
N THR A 485 3.18 -34.57 -27.29
CA THR A 485 1.76 -34.95 -27.36
C THR A 485 1.44 -35.88 -26.19
N HIS A 486 0.41 -35.56 -25.42
CA HIS A 486 -0.11 -36.40 -24.34
C HIS A 486 -1.63 -36.45 -24.46
N ASP A 487 -2.23 -37.63 -24.35
CA ASP A 487 -3.67 -37.88 -24.55
C ASP A 487 -4.28 -37.26 -25.83
N GLY A 488 -3.47 -37.12 -26.89
CA GLY A 488 -3.85 -36.53 -28.18
C GLY A 488 -3.73 -35.01 -28.26
N LYS A 489 -3.44 -34.32 -27.15
CA LYS A 489 -3.28 -32.87 -27.05
C LYS A 489 -1.80 -32.48 -27.18
N GLU A 490 -1.51 -31.36 -27.84
CA GLU A 490 -0.16 -30.78 -27.86
C GLU A 490 0.08 -29.91 -26.61
N TYR A 491 1.24 -30.10 -25.97
CA TYR A 491 1.66 -29.33 -24.81
C TYR A 491 2.98 -28.60 -25.07
N LEU A 492 3.11 -27.40 -24.49
CA LEU A 492 4.40 -26.73 -24.27
C LEU A 492 4.80 -26.79 -22.80
N LEU A 493 6.06 -27.14 -22.56
CA LEU A 493 6.71 -26.98 -21.25
C LEU A 493 6.75 -25.49 -20.87
N GLN A 494 6.51 -25.14 -19.61
CA GLN A 494 6.77 -23.78 -19.12
C GLN A 494 8.19 -23.70 -18.52
N PRO A 495 9.14 -22.94 -19.11
CA PRO A 495 10.48 -22.80 -18.54
C PRO A 495 10.38 -22.26 -17.11
N ALA A 496 11.03 -22.95 -16.17
CA ALA A 496 10.98 -22.58 -14.74
C ALA A 496 11.38 -21.11 -14.46
N ALA A 497 12.16 -20.48 -15.34
CA ALA A 497 12.47 -19.04 -15.29
C ALA A 497 11.23 -18.14 -15.46
N SER A 498 10.30 -18.50 -16.35
CA SER A 498 9.02 -17.80 -16.55
C SER A 498 8.09 -17.95 -15.33
N LEU A 499 8.20 -19.06 -14.60
CA LEU A 499 7.38 -19.39 -13.43
C LEU A 499 7.94 -18.87 -12.09
N GLN A 500 9.09 -18.19 -12.10
CA GLN A 500 9.59 -17.55 -10.89
C GLN A 500 8.62 -16.45 -10.43
N LEU A 501 8.20 -16.53 -9.18
CA LEU A 501 7.48 -15.47 -8.48
C LEU A 501 8.44 -14.35 -8.04
N ALA A 502 7.90 -13.16 -7.79
CA ALA A 502 8.66 -12.07 -7.20
C ALA A 502 9.20 -12.39 -5.78
N ASP A 503 10.36 -11.80 -5.46
CA ASP A 503 11.25 -12.25 -4.36
C ASP A 503 10.60 -12.32 -2.97
N TRP A 504 9.62 -11.45 -2.69
CA TRP A 504 8.90 -11.40 -1.42
C TRP A 504 8.19 -12.72 -1.08
N THR A 505 7.81 -13.52 -2.08
CA THR A 505 7.19 -14.86 -1.89
C THR A 505 8.14 -15.91 -1.31
N LYS A 506 9.43 -15.63 -1.21
CA LYS A 506 10.41 -16.45 -0.47
C LYS A 506 10.13 -16.50 1.04
N HIS A 507 9.38 -15.55 1.59
CA HIS A 507 9.12 -15.43 3.02
C HIS A 507 7.82 -16.06 3.54
N VAL A 508 6.97 -16.62 2.65
CA VAL A 508 5.78 -17.39 3.04
C VAL A 508 6.01 -18.91 3.02
N THR A 509 5.05 -19.66 3.56
CA THR A 509 5.00 -21.13 3.51
C THR A 509 4.95 -21.63 2.06
N ASN A 510 5.44 -22.86 1.83
CA ASN A 510 5.44 -23.48 0.50
C ASN A 510 4.01 -23.61 -0.06
N GLU A 511 3.06 -24.07 0.75
CA GLU A 511 1.63 -24.16 0.40
C GLU A 511 1.04 -22.83 -0.10
N ALA A 512 1.43 -21.69 0.51
CA ALA A 512 1.03 -20.38 0.03
C ALA A 512 1.73 -20.01 -1.28
N ARG A 513 3.02 -20.33 -1.42
CA ARG A 513 3.80 -20.13 -2.65
C ARG A 513 3.23 -20.91 -3.83
N GLU A 514 2.81 -22.15 -3.64
CA GLU A 514 2.16 -23.00 -4.65
C GLU A 514 0.85 -22.38 -5.15
N LYS A 515 0.02 -21.84 -4.25
CA LYS A 515 -1.23 -21.14 -4.61
C LYS A 515 -0.97 -19.86 -5.42
N LEU A 516 0.09 -19.12 -5.07
CA LEU A 516 0.54 -17.93 -5.82
C LEU A 516 1.14 -18.30 -7.18
N GLN A 517 1.84 -19.44 -7.27
CA GLN A 517 2.42 -19.95 -8.53
C GLN A 517 1.32 -20.36 -9.51
N LYS A 518 0.26 -21.04 -9.06
CA LYS A 518 -0.93 -21.36 -9.88
C LYS A 518 -1.61 -20.11 -10.44
N ARG A 519 -1.72 -19.05 -9.64
CA ARG A 519 -2.20 -17.73 -10.10
C ARG A 519 -1.25 -17.10 -11.12
N ALA A 520 0.06 -17.18 -10.92
CA ALA A 520 1.05 -16.63 -11.85
C ALA A 520 1.06 -17.37 -13.21
N ILE A 521 0.81 -18.68 -13.20
CA ILE A 521 0.61 -19.52 -14.39
C ILE A 521 -0.60 -19.03 -15.20
N PHE A 522 -1.74 -18.75 -14.55
CA PHE A 522 -2.92 -18.18 -15.21
C PHE A 522 -2.60 -16.84 -15.92
N HIS A 523 -1.98 -15.88 -15.21
CA HIS A 523 -1.59 -14.59 -15.83
C HIS A 523 -0.56 -14.73 -16.96
N PHE A 524 0.26 -15.80 -16.93
CA PHE A 524 1.13 -16.15 -18.05
C PHE A 524 0.34 -16.74 -19.23
N GLN A 525 -0.61 -17.66 -18.99
CA GLN A 525 -1.46 -18.25 -20.03
C GLN A 525 -2.29 -17.18 -20.75
N GLU A 526 -2.90 -16.25 -20.02
CA GLU A 526 -3.63 -15.11 -20.59
C GLU A 526 -2.73 -14.20 -21.44
N SER A 527 -1.52 -13.94 -20.97
CA SER A 527 -0.54 -13.19 -21.76
C SER A 527 -0.01 -13.97 -22.97
N PHE A 528 0.07 -15.29 -22.88
CA PHE A 528 0.41 -16.17 -24.01
C PHE A 528 -0.68 -16.12 -25.07
N ARG A 529 -1.95 -16.37 -24.71
CA ARG A 529 -3.12 -16.24 -25.60
C ARG A 529 -3.13 -14.89 -26.34
N ARG A 530 -2.96 -13.80 -25.60
CA ARG A 530 -2.94 -12.42 -26.15
C ARG A 530 -1.74 -12.14 -27.06
N ASP A 531 -0.53 -12.44 -26.61
CA ASP A 531 0.69 -11.93 -27.26
C ASP A 531 1.27 -12.91 -28.31
N PHE A 532 1.01 -14.23 -28.20
CA PHE A 532 1.55 -15.24 -29.12
C PHE A 532 1.24 -14.97 -30.61
N PRO A 533 0.00 -14.61 -31.02
CA PRO A 533 -0.33 -14.37 -32.44
C PRO A 533 0.47 -13.22 -33.09
N ALA A 534 0.97 -12.28 -32.28
CA ALA A 534 1.82 -11.18 -32.76
C ALA A 534 3.32 -11.55 -32.81
N LEU A 535 3.70 -12.75 -32.38
CA LEU A 535 5.08 -13.18 -32.13
C LEU A 535 5.46 -14.48 -32.86
N SER A 536 4.50 -15.36 -33.14
CA SER A 536 4.65 -16.42 -34.14
C SER A 536 4.46 -15.82 -35.53
N HIS A 537 5.47 -15.92 -36.41
CA HIS A 537 5.36 -15.53 -37.83
C HIS A 537 4.50 -16.51 -38.68
N SER A 538 3.49 -17.12 -38.06
CA SER A 538 2.54 -18.08 -38.61
C SER A 538 1.18 -17.83 -37.95
N TRP A 539 0.11 -17.74 -38.74
CA TRP A 539 -1.28 -17.76 -38.26
C TRP A 539 -1.64 -19.16 -37.70
N PRO A 540 -2.79 -19.35 -36.99
CA PRO A 540 -4.07 -18.65 -37.11
C PRO A 540 -4.06 -17.20 -36.66
N LYS A 541 -5.07 -16.48 -37.14
CA LYS A 541 -5.20 -15.03 -37.04
C LYS A 541 -6.06 -14.75 -35.80
N SER A 542 -5.73 -13.66 -35.11
CA SER A 542 -6.71 -12.91 -34.33
C SER A 542 -7.80 -12.39 -35.28
N VAL A 543 -8.98 -13.02 -35.29
CA VAL A 543 -10.13 -12.47 -36.02
C VAL A 543 -10.71 -11.37 -35.16
N THR A 544 -10.50 -10.12 -35.55
CA THR A 544 -10.96 -8.97 -34.76
C THR A 544 -12.29 -8.46 -35.31
N CYS A 545 -13.32 -8.40 -34.46
CA CYS A 545 -14.61 -7.81 -34.81
C CYS A 545 -14.46 -6.28 -34.89
N LEU A 546 -14.52 -5.75 -36.11
CA LEU A 546 -14.45 -4.31 -36.42
C LEU A 546 -15.82 -3.74 -36.84
N LEU A 547 -16.91 -4.42 -36.46
CA LEU A 547 -18.27 -3.93 -36.68
C LEU A 547 -18.63 -2.91 -35.58
N ASP A 548 -19.33 -1.84 -35.96
CA ASP A 548 -19.92 -0.82 -35.08
C ASP A 548 -18.99 -0.30 -33.95
N ASP A 549 -17.73 -0.06 -34.32
CA ASP A 549 -16.63 0.41 -33.44
C ASP A 549 -16.44 -0.44 -32.17
N CYS A 550 -16.73 -1.75 -32.24
CA CYS A 550 -16.58 -2.66 -31.11
C CYS A 550 -15.14 -2.67 -30.57
N GLY A 551 -14.95 -2.27 -29.31
CA GLY A 551 -13.63 -2.11 -28.66
C GLY A 551 -13.40 -0.69 -28.14
N PRO A 552 -12.38 -0.46 -27.29
CA PRO A 552 -12.15 0.85 -26.67
C PRO A 552 -11.50 1.84 -27.62
N GLU A 553 -11.82 3.14 -27.44
CA GLU A 553 -11.26 4.24 -28.23
C GLU A 553 -9.71 4.23 -28.17
N GLY A 554 -9.06 4.14 -29.33
CA GLY A 554 -7.60 3.99 -29.46
C GLY A 554 -7.09 2.57 -29.66
N ASN A 555 -7.92 1.53 -29.49
CA ASN A 555 -7.62 0.16 -29.91
C ASN A 555 -8.88 -0.50 -30.50
N PRO A 556 -9.30 -0.09 -31.72
CA PRO A 556 -10.55 -0.54 -32.32
C PRO A 556 -10.50 -2.04 -32.63
N GLY A 557 -11.51 -2.77 -32.17
CA GLY A 557 -11.72 -4.18 -32.42
C GLY A 557 -11.86 -5.03 -31.15
N TYR A 558 -12.93 -5.82 -31.08
CA TYR A 558 -13.05 -6.92 -30.12
C TYR A 558 -12.33 -8.16 -30.64
N LEU A 559 -11.52 -8.80 -29.81
CA LEU A 559 -10.69 -9.95 -30.19
C LEU A 559 -11.51 -11.23 -30.10
N LEU A 560 -11.64 -11.98 -31.21
CA LEU A 560 -12.27 -13.30 -31.23
C LEU A 560 -11.19 -14.37 -31.30
N LEU A 561 -11.21 -15.29 -30.34
CA LEU A 561 -10.25 -16.35 -30.08
C LEU A 561 -10.74 -17.71 -30.59
N SER A 562 -12.06 -17.94 -30.63
CA SER A 562 -12.68 -19.17 -31.12
C SER A 562 -13.84 -18.92 -32.08
N LYS A 563 -14.27 -19.98 -32.77
CA LYS A 563 -15.45 -19.97 -33.65
C LYS A 563 -16.74 -19.83 -32.85
N GLU A 564 -16.75 -20.44 -31.67
CA GLU A 564 -17.83 -20.41 -30.69
C GLU A 564 -18.01 -18.99 -30.11
N GLU A 565 -16.91 -18.35 -29.68
CA GLU A 565 -16.92 -16.95 -29.23
C GLU A 565 -17.32 -16.00 -30.37
N MET A 566 -16.89 -16.25 -31.60
CA MET A 566 -17.36 -15.51 -32.78
C MET A 566 -18.88 -15.62 -32.95
N ALA A 567 -19.43 -16.83 -32.88
CA ALA A 567 -20.87 -17.06 -33.00
C ALA A 567 -21.67 -16.42 -31.85
N GLU A 568 -21.16 -16.49 -30.61
CA GLU A 568 -21.77 -15.86 -29.43
C GLU A 568 -21.70 -14.32 -29.52
N HIS A 569 -20.52 -13.76 -29.80
CA HIS A 569 -20.30 -12.32 -29.95
C HIS A 569 -21.17 -11.69 -31.05
N TYR A 570 -21.24 -12.30 -32.24
CA TYR A 570 -22.09 -11.75 -33.31
C TYR A 570 -23.59 -11.93 -33.05
N ARG A 571 -24.00 -12.93 -32.24
CA ARG A 571 -25.40 -13.10 -31.81
C ARG A 571 -25.79 -12.08 -30.74
N GLU A 572 -24.98 -11.91 -29.70
CA GLU A 572 -25.31 -11.09 -28.53
C GLU A 572 -25.01 -9.60 -28.71
N ILE A 573 -23.87 -9.25 -29.30
CA ILE A 573 -23.42 -7.85 -29.44
C ILE A 573 -23.96 -7.22 -30.72
N HIS A 574 -23.98 -7.98 -31.82
CA HIS A 574 -24.31 -7.48 -33.18
C HIS A 574 -25.66 -7.97 -33.71
N GLY A 575 -26.44 -8.71 -32.91
CA GLY A 575 -27.80 -9.14 -33.22
C GLY A 575 -27.95 -9.96 -34.52
N GLN A 576 -26.88 -10.63 -34.97
CA GLN A 576 -26.90 -11.41 -36.21
C GLN A 576 -27.76 -12.67 -36.05
N ASN A 577 -28.47 -13.07 -37.11
CA ASN A 577 -29.27 -14.29 -37.11
C ASN A 577 -28.42 -15.54 -37.41
N ASP A 578 -28.98 -16.73 -37.17
CA ASP A 578 -28.22 -17.97 -37.31
C ASP A 578 -27.81 -18.30 -38.76
N GLU A 579 -28.45 -17.75 -39.80
CA GLU A 579 -27.97 -17.86 -41.19
C GLU A 579 -26.71 -17.01 -41.42
N GLN A 580 -26.67 -15.81 -40.85
CA GLN A 580 -25.51 -14.91 -40.90
C GLN A 580 -24.34 -15.48 -40.09
N ILE A 581 -24.61 -16.10 -38.94
CA ILE A 581 -23.64 -16.81 -38.11
C ILE A 581 -23.11 -18.03 -38.85
N ALA A 582 -23.96 -18.91 -39.38
CA ALA A 582 -23.53 -20.05 -40.21
C ALA A 582 -22.71 -19.61 -41.43
N SER A 583 -22.99 -18.44 -42.00
CA SER A 583 -22.18 -17.84 -43.08
C SER A 583 -20.82 -17.32 -42.60
N LEU A 584 -20.70 -16.84 -41.36
CA LEU A 584 -19.42 -16.48 -40.74
C LEU A 584 -18.61 -17.74 -40.39
N GLU A 585 -19.26 -18.74 -39.77
CA GLU A 585 -18.69 -20.05 -39.44
C GLU A 585 -18.13 -20.77 -40.66
N HIS A 586 -18.90 -20.88 -41.75
CA HIS A 586 -18.42 -21.49 -43.00
C HIS A 586 -17.22 -20.70 -43.60
N ARG A 587 -17.13 -19.38 -43.37
CA ARG A 587 -15.95 -18.60 -43.81
C ARG A 587 -14.73 -18.85 -42.92
N TRP A 588 -14.92 -19.06 -41.63
CA TRP A 588 -13.87 -19.51 -40.70
C TRP A 588 -13.28 -20.86 -41.17
N ASP A 589 -14.15 -21.84 -41.42
CA ASP A 589 -13.77 -23.18 -41.89
C ASP A 589 -13.02 -23.14 -43.25
N MET A 590 -13.45 -22.25 -44.15
CA MET A 590 -12.76 -22.02 -45.43
C MET A 590 -11.34 -21.47 -45.22
N GLU A 591 -11.13 -20.52 -44.29
CA GLU A 591 -9.79 -19.97 -44.03
C GLU A 591 -8.84 -20.99 -43.37
N GLU A 592 -9.34 -21.89 -42.53
CA GLU A 592 -8.55 -23.01 -42.00
C GLU A 592 -8.13 -23.98 -43.12
N SER A 593 -9.07 -24.35 -44.00
CA SER A 593 -8.83 -25.29 -45.10
C SER A 593 -7.71 -24.86 -46.08
N VAL A 594 -7.55 -23.55 -46.31
CA VAL A 594 -6.56 -22.99 -47.23
C VAL A 594 -5.14 -23.06 -46.66
N ASN A 595 -4.97 -23.03 -45.33
CA ASN A 595 -3.65 -23.10 -44.70
C ASN A 595 -3.05 -24.52 -44.69
N GLY A 596 -3.84 -25.57 -44.96
CA GLY A 596 -3.37 -26.96 -45.00
C GLY A 596 -2.66 -27.39 -46.29
N SER A 597 -2.71 -26.60 -47.37
CA SER A 597 -2.20 -27.00 -48.70
C SER A 597 -1.04 -26.13 -49.20
N SER A 598 0.18 -26.66 -49.13
CA SER A 598 1.40 -25.98 -49.57
C SER A 598 1.64 -26.08 -51.09
N ASN A 599 0.63 -25.73 -51.91
CA ASN A 599 0.80 -25.27 -53.30
C ASN A 599 -0.52 -24.79 -53.93
N ASN A 600 -0.74 -23.46 -53.98
CA ASN A 600 -1.30 -22.79 -55.16
C ASN A 600 -1.21 -21.25 -55.05
N THR A 601 -0.36 -20.65 -55.87
CA THR A 601 -0.13 -19.19 -55.87
C THR A 601 -1.14 -18.48 -56.80
N LEU A 602 -2.43 -18.39 -56.40
CA LEU A 602 -3.43 -17.48 -56.98
C LEU A 602 -4.79 -17.60 -56.25
N GLN A 603 -5.15 -16.62 -55.39
CA GLN A 603 -6.54 -16.15 -55.14
C GLN A 603 -6.70 -15.10 -54.00
N ILE A 604 -5.62 -14.68 -53.32
CA ILE A 604 -5.67 -13.61 -52.30
C ILE A 604 -5.86 -12.22 -52.95
N HIS A 605 -7.05 -11.97 -53.53
CA HIS A 605 -7.39 -10.68 -54.14
C HIS A 605 -8.86 -10.25 -53.93
N GLU A 606 -9.80 -11.15 -53.65
CA GLU A 606 -11.23 -10.77 -53.53
C GLU A 606 -11.67 -10.36 -52.12
N ILE A 607 -11.12 -10.97 -51.05
CA ILE A 607 -11.40 -10.57 -49.65
C ILE A 607 -11.10 -9.07 -49.45
N HIS A 608 -10.01 -8.58 -50.04
CA HIS A 608 -9.60 -7.18 -49.94
C HIS A 608 -10.46 -6.20 -50.77
N GLN A 609 -11.30 -6.68 -51.70
CA GLN A 609 -12.12 -5.82 -52.58
C GLN A 609 -13.41 -5.36 -51.90
N LEU A 610 -14.03 -6.17 -51.05
CA LEU A 610 -15.25 -5.78 -50.34
C LEU A 610 -14.98 -4.73 -49.26
N GLN A 611 -13.91 -4.87 -48.47
CA GLN A 611 -13.49 -3.88 -47.47
C GLN A 611 -13.00 -2.55 -48.05
N LYS A 612 -12.80 -2.43 -49.38
CA LYS A 612 -12.12 -1.28 -50.00
C LYS A 612 -12.94 -0.52 -51.05
N ARG A 613 -14.27 -0.72 -51.12
CA ARG A 613 -15.17 0.02 -52.03
C ARG A 613 -15.45 1.48 -51.61
N LYS A 614 -14.40 2.28 -51.33
CA LYS A 614 -14.47 3.75 -51.30
C LYS A 614 -13.12 4.53 -51.35
N ARG A 615 -12.17 4.12 -52.21
CA ARG A 615 -11.08 4.99 -52.76
C ARG A 615 -10.28 4.26 -53.84
N GLU A 616 -10.14 4.86 -55.03
CA GLU A 616 -9.54 4.21 -56.21
C GLU A 616 -8.11 4.68 -56.52
N ARG A 617 -7.23 3.70 -56.83
CA ARG A 617 -6.23 3.66 -57.94
C ARG A 617 -5.10 4.73 -58.03
N PRO A 618 -4.03 4.52 -58.84
CA PRO A 618 -3.15 3.32 -58.83
C PRO A 618 -1.64 3.64 -59.03
N GLY A 619 -0.77 2.62 -58.88
CA GLY A 619 0.64 2.62 -59.32
C GLY A 619 1.51 1.67 -58.48
N SER A 620 1.79 0.43 -58.88
CA SER A 620 2.67 -0.07 -59.96
C SER A 620 4.14 -0.21 -59.53
N GLY A 621 4.63 -1.45 -59.33
CA GLY A 621 6.03 -1.74 -59.01
C GLY A 621 6.29 -3.19 -58.59
N GLU A 622 6.81 -4.00 -59.51
CA GLU A 622 7.42 -5.32 -59.27
C GLU A 622 8.93 -5.15 -58.90
N HIS A 623 9.78 -6.12 -58.54
CA HIS A 623 9.79 -7.59 -58.44
C HIS A 623 10.99 -7.97 -57.51
N GLY A 624 11.32 -9.25 -57.24
CA GLY A 624 12.72 -9.64 -56.94
C GLY A 624 13.04 -10.55 -55.74
N SER A 625 13.22 -11.84 -56.01
CA SER A 625 13.73 -12.90 -55.11
C SER A 625 15.25 -12.85 -54.86
N CYS A 626 15.74 -13.34 -53.71
CA CYS A 626 16.77 -14.41 -53.66
C CYS A 626 16.90 -15.08 -52.26
N THR A 627 17.79 -16.07 -52.10
CA THR A 627 17.73 -17.11 -51.04
C THR A 627 19.09 -17.49 -50.41
N LYS A 628 19.01 -18.25 -49.29
CA LYS A 628 20.03 -19.14 -48.64
C LYS A 628 20.92 -18.53 -47.54
N ARG A 629 21.54 -19.29 -46.60
CA ARG A 629 21.27 -20.61 -45.93
C ARG A 629 22.54 -21.01 -45.12
N PHE A 630 22.51 -21.05 -43.78
CA PHE A 630 23.44 -21.82 -42.91
C PHE A 630 22.75 -21.97 -41.53
N LYS A 631 22.53 -23.14 -40.93
CA LYS A 631 23.49 -24.07 -40.27
C LYS A 631 24.41 -23.35 -39.25
N SER A 632 24.65 -23.83 -38.03
CA SER A 632 24.02 -24.83 -37.13
C SER A 632 24.96 -24.98 -35.92
N LEU A 633 24.48 -24.97 -34.68
CA LEU A 633 25.28 -25.34 -33.51
C LEU A 633 24.43 -26.08 -32.48
N ILE A 634 25.04 -27.08 -31.85
CA ILE A 634 24.48 -27.93 -30.79
C ILE A 634 25.41 -27.76 -29.59
N VAL A 635 24.84 -27.60 -28.40
CA VAL A 635 25.44 -27.97 -27.11
C VAL A 635 24.31 -28.55 -26.26
N GLU A 636 24.59 -29.64 -25.55
CA GLU A 636 23.65 -30.41 -24.74
C GLU A 636 23.75 -30.02 -23.25
N ASP A 637 22.88 -30.62 -22.42
CA ASP A 637 22.90 -30.67 -20.95
C ASP A 637 22.87 -29.35 -20.14
N ILE A 638 21.82 -29.22 -19.33
CA ILE A 638 21.91 -29.46 -17.87
C ILE A 638 20.50 -29.85 -17.38
N GLY A 639 20.38 -31.02 -16.78
CA GLY A 639 19.16 -31.42 -16.08
C GLY A 639 19.19 -31.01 -14.60
N ASN A 640 18.06 -30.56 -14.07
CA ASN A 640 17.72 -30.69 -12.64
C ASN A 640 16.20 -30.57 -12.45
N ILE A 641 15.63 -31.46 -11.65
CA ILE A 641 14.19 -31.69 -11.55
C ILE A 641 13.53 -30.64 -10.66
N TYR A 642 12.55 -29.93 -11.22
CA TYR A 642 11.52 -29.16 -10.52
C TYR A 642 10.20 -29.33 -11.29
N ASP A 643 9.06 -29.22 -10.61
CA ASP A 643 7.76 -29.60 -11.19
C ASP A 643 7.37 -28.76 -12.43
N ASP A 644 7.59 -29.32 -13.60
CA ASP A 644 7.25 -28.71 -14.88
C ASP A 644 5.73 -28.57 -15.03
N CYS A 645 5.29 -27.34 -15.30
CA CYS A 645 3.89 -27.06 -15.61
C CYS A 645 3.70 -27.01 -17.14
N PHE A 646 2.61 -27.60 -17.62
CA PHE A 646 2.32 -27.71 -19.05
C PHE A 646 1.25 -26.70 -19.48
N ILE A 647 1.43 -26.09 -20.64
CA ILE A 647 0.37 -25.35 -21.33
C ILE A 647 -0.24 -26.30 -22.34
N ASP A 648 -1.53 -26.57 -22.18
CA ASP A 648 -2.36 -27.20 -23.21
C ASP A 648 -2.56 -26.22 -24.38
N LEU A 649 -2.26 -26.64 -25.61
CA LEU A 649 -2.49 -25.84 -26.81
C LEU A 649 -3.86 -26.08 -27.46
N THR A 650 -4.72 -26.87 -26.81
CA THR A 650 -6.05 -27.28 -27.30
C THR A 650 -7.22 -26.77 -26.45
N GLU A 651 -6.94 -26.05 -25.35
CA GLU A 651 -7.95 -25.30 -24.58
C GLU A 651 -8.14 -23.90 -25.16
N ASN A 652 -8.98 -23.85 -26.21
CA ASN A 652 -9.64 -22.65 -26.71
C ASN A 652 -10.45 -21.96 -25.60
#